data_AF-A0A8S4GPE7-F1
#
_entry.id   AF-A0A8S4GPE7-F1
#
_cell.length_a   1.000
_cell.length_b   1.000
_cell.length_c   1.000
_cell.angle_alpha   90.00
_cell.angle_beta   90.00
_cell.angle_gamma   90.00
#
_symmetry.space_group_name_H-M   'P 1'
#
loop_
_entity.id
_entity.type
_entity.pdbx_description
1 polymer ?
#
loop_
_entity_poly.entity_id
_entity_poly.type
_entity_poly.pdbx_seq_one_letter_code
_entity_poly.pdbx_strand_id
1 'polypeptide(L)'
;MPHVATNLDAIARSVREQLADEGLKQELKDIKKQYGNLSMQALEQAGVIGRLVAAVQAKRLEDEAAPQQSAVASQPERGTASGVEQTRAAPRADDVNEPSVMLFIRGARGFTSFLGRAPRRGEVVWIEGQLFGHTFRTPPVGASVDPDIDFVATVPMPCAPREALDVTEKLHLVAVATFGVEDSEYTCSLHDALDGSKSRAAGATHSAAAAKQPAAGERDLLGTAFVDWQPVLCSHAGKGLTATVELRAPTGLTTGPTVVAGVVDVRLQLVPAPRRPIDKSLLTRTQRAVMERDTCAVTAFHGRARAWWSDYTAQNQDYKNAQVKLILTGEDGVQRPATAYVKALTMQPSVPTPHHALRLVSLLQDRDDPLDCPGASVGSVVCFYQTVLCAMAATPLERSLLLCGLLLGLGLDAYVSVGGDRSWVTSIDHACQPTFWDPASGRMFSEKDGGELAGCPFLGPSCLFNNSAIHATLQNKSPDDVASFDLHDRACWKTMEVSDEEVPSGVPCGSEAHTAGASLTVDAVESEVWNMIAEHRKREGLPPVVHDKQLGRVLSSGLVAYEHEALWGVAAPGSAFFQDAVRRMVPDGLCFTATPMNLASAEPCAVLTALLAHPAASSMLSNPSPGTRMAIRMRQDTYGPVTSVWVLLASISATQNKARKVRKKA
;
A
#
# COMPACT_ATOMS: atom_id res chain seq x y z
N MET A 1 1.60 -33.47 -26.71
CA MET A 1 0.73 -33.77 -25.56
C MET A 1 1.29 -34.89 -24.66
N PRO A 2 2.31 -34.63 -23.81
CA PRO A 2 2.68 -35.57 -22.73
C PRO A 2 2.43 -35.01 -21.30
N HIS A 3 2.18 -33.70 -21.15
CA HIS A 3 2.12 -33.04 -19.83
C HIS A 3 0.79 -33.16 -19.06
N VAL A 4 -0.28 -33.67 -19.69
CA VAL A 4 -1.59 -33.86 -19.03
C VAL A 4 -1.65 -35.19 -18.25
N ALA A 5 -0.88 -36.20 -18.66
CA ALA A 5 -0.89 -37.53 -18.03
C ALA A 5 -0.23 -37.52 -16.63
N THR A 6 0.81 -36.72 -16.43
CA THR A 6 1.57 -36.66 -15.17
C THR A 6 0.80 -36.04 -14.00
N ASN A 7 -0.19 -35.20 -14.27
CA ASN A 7 -0.98 -34.52 -13.22
C ASN A 7 -2.13 -35.41 -12.68
N LEU A 8 -2.68 -36.28 -13.53
CA LEU A 8 -3.75 -37.21 -13.16
C LEU A 8 -3.26 -38.36 -12.27
N ASP A 9 -2.04 -38.84 -12.47
CA ASP A 9 -1.44 -39.89 -11.63
C ASP A 9 -1.08 -39.41 -10.22
N ALA A 10 -0.83 -38.11 -10.03
CA ALA A 10 -0.58 -37.51 -8.72
C ALA A 10 -1.88 -37.37 -7.91
N ILE A 11 -2.95 -36.91 -8.57
CA ILE A 11 -4.29 -36.80 -7.97
C ILE A 11 -4.84 -38.19 -7.62
N ALA A 12 -4.69 -39.17 -8.51
CA ALA A 12 -5.11 -40.54 -8.25
C ALA A 12 -4.33 -41.21 -7.10
N ARG A 13 -3.08 -40.80 -6.84
CA ARG A 13 -2.29 -41.26 -5.70
C ARG A 13 -2.78 -40.64 -4.39
N SER A 14 -2.97 -39.32 -4.38
CA SER A 14 -3.49 -38.58 -3.22
C SER A 14 -4.86 -39.09 -2.79
N VAL A 15 -5.74 -39.39 -3.74
CA VAL A 15 -7.08 -39.94 -3.46
C VAL A 15 -6.99 -41.38 -2.93
N ARG A 16 -6.08 -42.22 -3.44
CA ARG A 16 -5.86 -43.59 -2.91
C ARG A 16 -5.27 -43.59 -1.50
N GLU A 17 -4.37 -42.66 -1.20
CA GLU A 17 -3.76 -42.51 0.13
C GLU A 17 -4.79 -42.00 1.15
N GLN A 18 -5.68 -41.09 0.75
CA GLN A 18 -6.76 -40.57 1.59
C GLN A 18 -7.91 -41.57 1.82
N LEU A 19 -8.12 -42.52 0.89
CA LEU A 19 -9.16 -43.56 0.98
C LEU A 19 -8.73 -44.83 1.74
N ALA A 20 -7.51 -44.90 2.26
CA ALA A 20 -7.00 -46.06 3.00
C ALA A 20 -7.52 -46.15 4.45
N ASP A 21 -8.28 -45.14 4.91
CA ASP A 21 -8.90 -45.10 6.23
C ASP A 21 -10.09 -46.07 6.34
N GLU A 22 -10.18 -46.79 7.46
CA GLU A 22 -11.08 -47.95 7.68
C GLU A 22 -12.56 -47.60 7.42
N GLY A 23 -12.93 -46.32 7.58
CA GLY A 23 -14.29 -45.83 7.41
C GLY A 23 -14.79 -45.65 5.97
N LEU A 24 -13.91 -45.63 4.96
CA LEU A 24 -14.27 -45.39 3.55
C LEU A 24 -14.09 -46.62 2.65
N LYS A 25 -13.46 -47.68 3.16
CA LYS A 25 -13.23 -48.95 2.43
C LYS A 25 -14.53 -49.66 2.03
N GLN A 26 -15.59 -49.51 2.84
CA GLN A 26 -16.88 -50.15 2.60
C GLN A 26 -17.65 -49.46 1.45
N GLU A 27 -17.68 -48.13 1.43
CA GLU A 27 -18.29 -47.37 0.32
C GLU A 27 -17.55 -47.60 -1.01
N LEU A 28 -16.21 -47.74 -0.96
CA LEU A 28 -15.42 -48.07 -2.15
C LEU A 28 -15.75 -49.47 -2.70
N LYS A 29 -16.03 -50.45 -1.82
CA LYS A 29 -16.48 -51.79 -2.22
C LYS A 29 -17.84 -51.74 -2.90
N ASP A 30 -18.76 -50.94 -2.38
CA ASP A 30 -20.12 -50.81 -2.91
C ASP A 30 -20.12 -50.07 -4.26
N ILE A 31 -19.29 -49.04 -4.41
CA ILE A 31 -19.09 -48.34 -5.70
C ILE A 31 -18.43 -49.25 -6.74
N LYS A 32 -17.39 -50.02 -6.37
CA LYS A 32 -16.77 -51.00 -7.29
C LYS A 32 -17.74 -52.09 -7.73
N LYS A 33 -18.63 -52.52 -6.84
CA LYS A 33 -19.68 -53.52 -7.13
C LYS A 33 -20.78 -52.94 -8.03
N GLN A 34 -21.10 -51.66 -7.87
CA GLN A 34 -22.17 -50.99 -8.60
C GLN A 34 -21.75 -50.52 -10.01
N TYR A 35 -20.47 -50.16 -10.20
CA TYR A 35 -20.04 -49.49 -11.44
C TYR A 35 -19.05 -50.29 -12.31
N GLY A 36 -18.57 -51.46 -11.87
CA GLY A 36 -17.71 -52.33 -12.70
C GLY A 36 -16.50 -51.62 -13.32
N ASN A 37 -15.90 -52.18 -14.37
CA ASN A 37 -14.68 -51.68 -15.04
C ASN A 37 -14.91 -50.38 -15.88
N LEU A 38 -15.59 -49.37 -15.34
CA LEU A 38 -15.75 -48.08 -15.98
C LEU A 38 -14.46 -47.24 -15.91
N SER A 39 -14.20 -46.47 -16.97
CA SER A 39 -13.05 -45.55 -17.03
C SER A 39 -13.24 -44.34 -16.10
N MET A 40 -12.14 -43.76 -15.62
CA MET A 40 -12.17 -42.58 -14.73
C MET A 40 -12.94 -41.39 -15.31
N GLN A 41 -12.88 -41.21 -16.63
CA GLN A 41 -13.59 -40.15 -17.33
C GLN A 41 -15.13 -40.35 -17.30
N ALA A 42 -15.60 -41.60 -17.28
CA ALA A 42 -17.01 -41.93 -17.12
C ALA A 42 -17.49 -41.74 -15.66
N LEU A 43 -16.60 -41.95 -14.68
CA LEU A 43 -16.90 -41.72 -13.26
C LEU A 43 -17.00 -40.21 -12.92
N GLU A 44 -16.18 -39.37 -13.57
CA GLU A 44 -16.32 -37.91 -13.51
C GLU A 44 -17.62 -37.42 -14.12
N GLN A 45 -17.96 -37.89 -15.33
CA GLN A 45 -19.22 -37.50 -15.99
C GLN A 45 -20.46 -37.98 -15.21
N ALA A 46 -20.37 -39.09 -14.49
CA ALA A 46 -21.43 -39.58 -13.61
C ALA A 46 -21.49 -38.88 -12.23
N GLY A 47 -20.64 -37.87 -11.99
CA GLY A 47 -20.63 -37.10 -10.74
C GLY A 47 -20.29 -37.93 -9.50
N VAL A 48 -19.60 -39.06 -9.66
CA VAL A 48 -19.28 -39.99 -8.56
C VAL A 48 -18.19 -39.41 -7.68
N ILE A 49 -17.22 -38.70 -8.26
CA ILE A 49 -16.13 -38.03 -7.53
C ILE A 49 -16.69 -36.93 -6.62
N GLY A 50 -17.62 -36.12 -7.11
CA GLY A 50 -18.26 -35.07 -6.30
C GLY A 50 -19.02 -35.63 -5.10
N ARG A 51 -19.67 -36.79 -5.27
CA ARG A 51 -20.38 -37.48 -4.17
C ARG A 51 -19.43 -38.05 -3.11
N LEU A 52 -18.29 -38.60 -3.53
CA LEU A 52 -17.24 -39.09 -2.63
C LEU A 52 -16.61 -37.97 -1.81
N VAL A 53 -16.31 -36.83 -2.44
CA VAL A 53 -15.78 -35.64 -1.74
C VAL A 53 -16.79 -35.11 -0.72
N ALA A 54 -18.08 -35.05 -1.07
CA ALA A 54 -19.13 -34.63 -0.15
C ALA A 54 -19.30 -35.58 1.03
N ALA A 55 -19.21 -36.90 0.82
CA ALA A 55 -19.30 -37.90 1.89
C ALA A 55 -18.13 -37.81 2.88
N VAL A 56 -16.90 -37.60 2.37
CA VAL A 56 -15.71 -37.37 3.20
C VAL A 56 -15.84 -36.11 4.05
N GLN A 57 -16.37 -35.03 3.47
CA GLN A 57 -16.60 -33.77 4.19
C GLN A 57 -17.69 -33.89 5.26
N ALA A 58 -18.78 -34.61 4.98
CA ALA A 58 -19.85 -34.83 5.94
C ALA A 58 -19.39 -35.64 7.16
N LYS A 59 -18.59 -36.68 6.94
CA LYS A 59 -18.06 -37.51 8.04
C LYS A 59 -17.08 -36.76 8.94
N ARG A 60 -16.28 -35.86 8.36
CA ARG A 60 -15.36 -34.99 9.10
C ARG A 60 -16.11 -34.02 10.03
N LEU A 61 -17.27 -33.53 9.60
CA LEU A 61 -18.15 -32.68 10.41
C LEU A 61 -18.84 -33.46 11.54
N GLU A 62 -19.11 -34.76 11.36
CA GLU A 62 -19.65 -35.62 12.43
C GLU A 62 -18.60 -35.96 13.50
N ASP A 63 -17.35 -36.19 13.11
CA ASP A 63 -16.24 -36.45 14.05
C ASP A 63 -15.86 -35.18 14.87
N GLU A 64 -16.06 -33.99 14.31
CA GLU A 64 -15.88 -32.70 15.01
C GLU A 64 -17.02 -32.35 15.98
N ALA A 65 -18.18 -33.01 15.87
CA ALA A 65 -19.37 -32.71 16.69
C ALA A 65 -19.47 -33.49 18.02
N ALA A 66 -18.49 -34.36 18.34
CA ALA A 66 -18.50 -35.12 19.59
C ALA A 66 -18.02 -34.27 20.79
N PRO A 67 -18.79 -34.17 21.91
CA PRO A 67 -18.46 -33.27 23.02
C PRO A 67 -17.37 -33.86 23.94
N GLN A 68 -16.22 -33.18 24.04
CA GLN A 68 -15.23 -33.43 25.10
C GLN A 68 -15.63 -32.69 26.39
N GLN A 69 -15.83 -33.46 27.47
CA GLN A 69 -16.12 -32.96 28.82
C GLN A 69 -14.87 -32.40 29.53
N SER A 70 -15.12 -31.41 30.37
CA SER A 70 -14.19 -30.52 31.09
C SER A 70 -13.24 -31.18 32.08
N ALA A 71 -12.10 -30.53 32.34
CA ALA A 71 -11.48 -30.49 33.66
C ALA A 71 -11.07 -29.05 34.01
N VAL A 72 -11.70 -28.54 35.08
CA VAL A 72 -11.47 -27.24 35.73
C VAL A 72 -10.25 -27.37 36.66
N ALA A 73 -9.31 -26.43 36.58
CA ALA A 73 -8.31 -26.21 37.63
C ALA A 73 -8.09 -24.70 37.84
N SER A 74 -8.21 -24.30 39.10
CA SER A 74 -8.15 -22.95 39.64
C SER A 74 -6.76 -22.59 40.17
N GLN A 75 -6.54 -21.27 40.37
CA GLN A 75 -5.56 -20.57 41.25
C GLN A 75 -4.65 -19.56 40.50
N PRO A 76 -3.99 -18.60 41.19
CA PRO A 76 -4.57 -17.53 42.01
C PRO A 76 -3.97 -16.13 41.68
N GLU A 77 -4.62 -15.08 42.16
CA GLU A 77 -4.21 -13.67 42.04
C GLU A 77 -2.88 -13.35 42.74
N ARG A 78 -2.00 -12.55 42.10
CA ARG A 78 -1.02 -11.67 42.77
C ARG A 78 -0.64 -10.44 41.92
N GLY A 79 -0.87 -9.26 42.51
CA GLY A 79 0.20 -8.30 42.78
C GLY A 79 0.62 -7.33 41.67
N THR A 80 0.10 -6.10 41.76
CA THR A 80 0.42 -4.90 40.99
C THR A 80 1.89 -4.44 41.07
N ALA A 81 2.43 -3.94 39.95
CA ALA A 81 3.49 -2.94 39.92
C ALA A 81 3.18 -1.91 38.83
N SER A 82 3.17 -0.64 39.23
CA SER A 82 2.74 0.54 38.47
C SER A 82 3.83 1.10 37.57
N GLY A 83 3.51 1.31 36.29
CA GLY A 83 4.21 2.18 35.35
C GLY A 83 3.17 2.87 34.47
N VAL A 84 3.23 4.19 34.37
CA VAL A 84 2.19 5.04 33.76
C VAL A 84 2.20 4.87 32.24
N GLU A 85 1.21 4.14 31.72
CA GLU A 85 0.92 4.07 30.29
C GLU A 85 -0.59 4.26 30.11
N GLN A 86 -0.99 5.24 29.29
CA GLN A 86 -2.38 5.63 29.11
C GLN A 86 -3.14 4.60 28.26
N THR A 87 -3.45 3.44 28.84
CA THR A 87 -4.63 2.66 28.44
C THR A 87 -5.86 3.41 28.95
N ARG A 88 -6.41 4.30 28.13
CA ARG A 88 -7.67 4.98 28.45
C ARG A 88 -8.77 3.92 28.49
N ALA A 89 -9.35 3.68 29.66
CA ALA A 89 -10.52 2.81 29.83
C ALA A 89 -11.60 3.19 28.81
N ALA A 90 -12.27 2.19 28.21
CA ALA A 90 -13.34 2.41 27.26
C ALA A 90 -14.31 3.48 27.81
N PRO A 91 -14.65 4.52 27.02
CA PRO A 91 -15.58 5.54 27.46
C PRO A 91 -16.88 4.85 27.91
N ARG A 92 -17.42 5.26 29.07
CA ARG A 92 -18.73 4.77 29.51
C ARG A 92 -19.75 5.17 28.45
N ALA A 93 -20.68 4.27 28.14
CA ALA A 93 -21.72 4.49 27.12
C ALA A 93 -22.58 5.75 27.37
N ASP A 94 -22.50 6.35 28.55
CA ASP A 94 -23.23 7.55 28.97
C ASP A 94 -22.57 8.87 28.55
N ASP A 95 -21.30 8.88 28.11
CA ASP A 95 -20.56 10.11 27.76
C ASP A 95 -20.70 10.55 26.29
N VAL A 96 -21.39 9.77 25.44
CA VAL A 96 -21.52 10.04 23.99
C VAL A 96 -22.96 10.45 23.66
N ASN A 97 -23.21 11.76 23.50
CA ASN A 97 -24.52 12.29 23.12
C ASN A 97 -24.89 12.01 21.65
N GLU A 98 -23.92 11.71 20.79
CA GLU A 98 -24.10 11.48 19.35
C GLU A 98 -24.08 9.98 19.01
N PRO A 99 -25.00 9.49 18.16
CA PRO A 99 -25.02 8.08 17.78
C PRO A 99 -23.70 7.69 17.11
N SER A 100 -23.06 6.64 17.64
CA SER A 100 -21.73 6.19 17.22
C SER A 100 -21.69 4.67 17.11
N VAL A 101 -20.88 4.16 16.18
CA VAL A 101 -20.55 2.73 16.06
C VAL A 101 -19.26 2.47 16.84
N MET A 102 -19.38 1.72 17.93
CA MET A 102 -18.25 1.19 18.68
C MET A 102 -17.78 -0.11 18.02
N LEU A 103 -16.51 -0.15 17.65
CA LEU A 103 -15.84 -1.26 16.99
C LEU A 103 -14.87 -1.93 17.95
N PHE A 104 -14.88 -3.26 17.97
CA PHE A 104 -13.90 -4.10 18.64
C PHE A 104 -13.25 -4.99 17.59
N ILE A 105 -11.92 -5.03 17.59
CA ILE A 105 -11.12 -5.93 16.75
C ILE A 105 -10.39 -6.88 17.70
N ARG A 106 -10.61 -8.20 17.52
CA ARG A 106 -10.09 -9.26 18.40
C ARG A 106 -9.61 -10.46 17.60
N GLY A 107 -8.70 -11.24 18.19
CA GLY A 107 -8.45 -12.63 17.78
C GLY A 107 -7.95 -12.76 16.35
N ALA A 108 -6.95 -11.96 15.99
CA ALA A 108 -6.33 -11.99 14.67
C ALA A 108 -5.49 -13.27 14.52
N ARG A 109 -5.76 -14.06 13.47
CA ARG A 109 -5.23 -15.43 13.32
C ARG A 109 -4.99 -15.84 11.88
N GLY A 110 -4.11 -16.82 11.69
CA GLY A 110 -3.88 -17.48 10.42
C GLY A 110 -3.28 -16.60 9.33
N PHE A 111 -2.43 -15.64 9.68
CA PHE A 111 -1.77 -14.79 8.69
C PHE A 111 -0.80 -15.59 7.81
N THR A 112 -1.18 -15.79 6.55
CA THR A 112 -0.47 -16.71 5.64
C THR A 112 0.92 -16.24 5.27
N SER A 113 1.15 -14.92 5.25
CA SER A 113 2.46 -14.30 5.08
C SER A 113 3.49 -14.78 6.11
N PHE A 114 3.05 -15.25 7.28
CA PHE A 114 3.92 -15.77 8.35
C PHE A 114 3.87 -17.30 8.49
N LEU A 115 3.07 -17.99 7.68
CA LEU A 115 3.10 -19.46 7.61
C LEU A 115 4.34 -19.95 6.85
N GLY A 116 4.73 -19.22 5.80
CA GLY A 116 5.85 -19.57 4.91
C GLY A 116 7.20 -18.96 5.31
N ARG A 117 7.21 -18.00 6.23
CA ARG A 117 8.44 -17.39 6.78
C ARG A 117 8.26 -17.04 8.25
N ALA A 118 9.33 -17.22 9.03
CA ALA A 118 9.36 -16.65 10.36
C ALA A 118 9.24 -15.11 10.29
N PRO A 119 8.49 -14.48 11.20
CA PRO A 119 8.52 -13.04 11.37
C PRO A 119 9.95 -12.57 11.66
N ARG A 120 10.31 -11.41 11.13
CA ARG A 120 11.62 -10.83 11.38
C ARG A 120 11.64 -10.22 12.78
N ARG A 121 12.83 -10.14 13.37
CA ARG A 121 13.00 -9.50 14.66
C ARG A 121 12.57 -8.03 14.59
N GLY A 122 11.61 -7.62 15.40
CA GLY A 122 11.06 -6.25 15.40
C GLY A 122 10.08 -5.96 14.26
N GLU A 123 9.64 -6.98 13.54
CA GLU A 123 8.50 -6.85 12.63
C GLU A 123 7.21 -6.78 13.43
N VAL A 124 6.37 -5.82 13.11
CA VAL A 124 5.08 -5.60 13.77
C VAL A 124 3.94 -5.56 12.76
N VAL A 125 2.75 -5.92 13.21
CA VAL A 125 1.50 -5.93 12.45
C VAL A 125 0.53 -4.96 13.10
N TRP A 126 -0.24 -4.24 12.29
CA TRP A 126 -1.42 -3.51 12.74
C TRP A 126 -2.51 -3.56 11.69
N ILE A 127 -3.71 -3.16 12.10
CA ILE A 127 -4.86 -3.01 11.22
C ILE A 127 -5.27 -1.55 11.25
N GLU A 128 -5.36 -0.94 10.07
CA GLU A 128 -6.00 0.35 9.87
C GLU A 128 -7.40 0.12 9.33
N GLY A 129 -8.38 0.84 9.85
CA GLY A 129 -9.74 0.75 9.35
C GLY A 129 -10.36 2.11 9.09
N GLN A 130 -11.35 2.12 8.20
CA GLN A 130 -12.06 3.32 7.77
C GLN A 130 -13.57 3.07 7.75
N LEU A 131 -14.33 3.99 8.34
CA LEU A 131 -15.79 3.99 8.31
C LEU A 131 -16.32 5.43 8.44
N PHE A 132 -17.26 5.81 7.57
CA PHE A 132 -17.88 7.13 7.51
C PHE A 132 -16.88 8.27 7.32
N GLY A 133 -15.80 8.02 6.58
CA GLY A 133 -14.72 8.98 6.44
C GLY A 133 -13.92 9.23 7.73
N HIS A 134 -14.01 8.36 8.73
CA HIS A 134 -13.11 8.34 9.89
C HIS A 134 -12.15 7.17 9.78
N THR A 135 -10.86 7.41 10.05
CA THR A 135 -9.85 6.36 10.12
C THR A 135 -9.45 6.07 11.56
N PHE A 136 -9.07 4.83 11.83
CA PHE A 136 -8.53 4.39 13.11
C PHE A 136 -7.47 3.32 12.87
N ARG A 137 -6.54 3.16 13.82
CA ARG A 137 -5.43 2.21 13.71
C ARG A 137 -5.26 1.46 15.01
N THR A 138 -5.10 0.14 14.94
CA THR A 138 -4.73 -0.66 16.11
C THR A 138 -3.30 -0.36 16.52
N PRO A 139 -2.94 -0.51 17.81
CA PRO A 139 -1.54 -0.53 18.21
C PRO A 139 -0.75 -1.56 17.38
N PRO A 140 0.52 -1.29 17.07
CA PRO A 140 1.39 -2.29 16.47
C PRO A 140 1.60 -3.44 17.47
N VAL A 141 1.54 -4.67 16.98
CA VAL A 141 1.82 -5.88 17.78
C VAL A 141 2.87 -6.72 17.09
N GLY A 142 3.63 -7.52 17.85
CA GLY A 142 4.66 -8.39 17.28
C GLY A 142 4.10 -9.28 16.17
N ALA A 143 4.75 -9.26 15.01
CA ALA A 143 4.33 -10.05 13.86
C ALA A 143 4.40 -11.55 14.18
N SER A 144 3.33 -12.27 13.88
CA SER A 144 3.22 -13.71 14.05
C SER A 144 2.10 -14.25 13.16
N VAL A 145 1.93 -15.57 13.11
CA VAL A 145 0.78 -16.20 12.44
C VAL A 145 -0.53 -15.76 13.11
N ASP A 146 -0.51 -15.58 14.44
CA ASP A 146 -1.66 -15.23 15.27
C ASP A 146 -1.31 -14.00 16.14
N PRO A 147 -1.29 -12.78 15.57
CA PRO A 147 -0.89 -11.58 16.30
C PRO A 147 -1.96 -11.21 17.35
N ASP A 148 -1.51 -10.84 18.56
CA ASP A 148 -2.39 -10.55 19.69
C ASP A 148 -3.01 -9.14 19.59
N ILE A 149 -3.97 -8.98 18.68
CA ILE A 149 -4.69 -7.74 18.46
C ILE A 149 -5.98 -7.74 19.30
N ASP A 150 -6.07 -6.82 20.27
CA ASP A 150 -7.31 -6.41 20.94
C ASP A 150 -7.39 -4.88 20.92
N PHE A 151 -8.39 -4.35 20.22
CA PHE A 151 -8.53 -2.92 20.00
C PHE A 151 -9.99 -2.48 20.00
N VAL A 152 -10.23 -1.26 20.50
CA VAL A 152 -11.55 -0.63 20.53
C VAL A 152 -11.49 0.77 19.95
N ALA A 153 -12.39 1.07 19.02
CA ALA A 153 -12.60 2.40 18.47
C ALA A 153 -14.07 2.81 18.57
N THR A 154 -14.34 4.12 18.59
CA THR A 154 -15.69 4.67 18.49
C THR A 154 -15.72 5.60 17.29
N VAL A 155 -16.62 5.33 16.35
CA VAL A 155 -16.78 6.09 15.12
C VAL A 155 -18.14 6.78 15.14
N PRO A 156 -18.23 8.13 15.08
CA PRO A 156 -19.52 8.82 15.07
C PRO A 156 -20.27 8.50 13.77
N MET A 157 -21.59 8.38 13.86
CA MET A 157 -22.43 8.18 12.68
C MET A 157 -22.61 9.48 11.90
N PRO A 158 -22.67 9.42 10.56
CA PRO A 158 -22.86 10.61 9.72
C PRO A 158 -24.26 11.21 9.86
N CYS A 159 -25.24 10.42 10.31
CA CYS A 159 -26.64 10.80 10.43
C CYS A 159 -27.37 9.93 11.46
N ALA A 160 -28.67 10.20 11.65
CA ALA A 160 -29.48 9.41 12.57
C ALA A 160 -29.60 7.94 12.11
N PRO A 161 -29.72 6.95 13.02
CA PRO A 161 -29.71 5.53 12.68
C PRO A 161 -30.70 5.09 11.58
N ARG A 162 -31.86 5.77 11.45
CA ARG A 162 -32.83 5.47 10.39
C ARG A 162 -32.42 5.98 9.02
N GLU A 163 -31.82 7.16 8.95
CA GLU A 163 -31.29 7.76 7.72
C GLU A 163 -30.05 6.99 7.26
N ALA A 164 -29.33 6.40 8.21
CA ALA A 164 -28.13 5.61 7.94
C ALA A 164 -28.40 4.27 7.21
N LEU A 165 -29.66 3.89 6.99
CA LEU A 165 -30.03 2.77 6.11
C LEU A 165 -29.63 3.01 4.65
N ASP A 166 -29.56 4.27 4.23
CA ASP A 166 -29.18 4.66 2.87
C ASP A 166 -27.66 4.85 2.73
N VAL A 167 -26.91 4.78 3.84
CA VAL A 167 -25.44 4.84 3.82
C VAL A 167 -24.88 3.50 3.39
N THR A 168 -24.26 3.48 2.22
CA THR A 168 -23.74 2.26 1.57
C THR A 168 -22.25 2.00 1.81
N GLU A 169 -21.58 2.91 2.50
CA GLU A 169 -20.18 2.73 2.89
C GLU A 169 -20.04 1.50 3.80
N LYS A 170 -19.02 0.69 3.52
CA LYS A 170 -18.65 -0.48 4.32
C LYS A 170 -17.46 -0.12 5.20
N LEU A 171 -17.34 -0.80 6.34
CA LEU A 171 -16.13 -0.74 7.13
C LEU A 171 -15.00 -1.40 6.32
N HIS A 172 -14.01 -0.60 5.92
CA HIS A 172 -12.83 -1.09 5.22
C HIS A 172 -11.72 -1.36 6.23
N LEU A 173 -11.13 -2.55 6.20
CA LEU A 173 -10.00 -2.95 7.05
C LEU A 173 -8.80 -3.27 6.17
N VAL A 174 -7.63 -2.75 6.57
CA VAL A 174 -6.35 -2.95 5.89
C VAL A 174 -5.32 -3.41 6.91
N ALA A 175 -4.83 -4.64 6.77
CA ALA A 175 -3.77 -5.19 7.61
C ALA A 175 -2.41 -4.99 6.96
N VAL A 176 -1.46 -4.45 7.72
CA VAL A 176 -0.12 -4.12 7.24
C VAL A 176 0.91 -4.64 8.24
N ALA A 177 2.01 -5.20 7.72
CA ALA A 177 3.21 -5.46 8.49
C ALA A 177 4.25 -4.38 8.18
N THR A 178 5.06 -3.99 9.15
CA THR A 178 6.25 -3.18 8.91
C THR A 178 7.41 -3.72 9.67
N PHE A 179 8.60 -3.41 9.15
CA PHE A 179 9.82 -3.64 9.86
C PHE A 179 10.25 -2.37 10.63
N GLY A 180 10.27 -2.47 11.96
CA GLY A 180 10.71 -1.43 12.89
C GLY A 180 9.56 -0.71 13.60
N VAL A 181 9.80 -0.30 14.86
CA VAL A 181 8.86 0.30 15.86
C VAL A 181 8.20 -0.82 16.69
N GLU A 182 8.56 -1.16 17.94
CA GLU A 182 8.90 -0.43 19.19
C GLU A 182 9.95 -1.27 19.97
N ASP A 183 10.77 -0.82 20.92
CA ASP A 183 10.59 0.17 21.99
C ASP A 183 11.97 0.64 22.49
N SER A 184 12.01 1.81 23.12
CA SER A 184 13.20 2.58 23.54
C SER A 184 14.20 1.92 24.52
N GLU A 185 14.15 0.59 24.71
CA GLU A 185 15.14 -0.15 25.53
C GLU A 185 16.05 -1.09 24.72
N TYR A 186 15.73 -1.39 23.46
CA TYR A 186 16.57 -2.23 22.62
C TYR A 186 17.14 -1.42 21.47
N THR A 187 18.31 -0.82 21.73
CA THR A 187 19.27 -0.48 20.67
C THR A 187 19.28 -1.61 19.66
N CYS A 188 18.90 -1.32 18.42
CA CYS A 188 19.15 -2.23 17.31
C CYS A 188 20.66 -2.47 17.35
N SER A 189 21.09 -3.65 17.81
CA SER A 189 22.51 -3.87 18.00
C SER A 189 23.14 -3.70 16.62
N LEU A 190 24.16 -2.84 16.48
CA LEU A 190 24.84 -2.62 15.19
C LEU A 190 25.25 -3.95 14.50
N HIS A 191 25.31 -5.07 15.24
CA HIS A 191 25.51 -6.41 14.69
C HIS A 191 24.49 -6.76 13.59
N ASP A 192 23.20 -6.54 13.82
CA ASP A 192 22.15 -6.94 12.88
C ASP A 192 22.20 -6.10 11.58
N ALA A 193 22.53 -4.80 11.69
CA ALA A 193 22.67 -3.91 10.53
C ALA A 193 23.97 -4.16 9.72
N LEU A 194 25.04 -4.65 10.36
CA LEU A 194 26.33 -4.91 9.71
C LEU A 194 26.43 -6.31 9.10
N ASP A 195 25.82 -7.33 9.72
CA ASP A 195 25.92 -8.72 9.25
C ASP A 195 25.17 -8.96 7.93
N GLY A 196 24.11 -8.19 7.65
CA GLY A 196 23.43 -8.19 6.34
C GLY A 196 24.35 -7.81 5.16
N SER A 197 25.42 -7.05 5.40
CA SER A 197 26.37 -6.62 4.36
C SER A 197 27.50 -7.63 4.09
N LYS A 198 27.81 -8.53 5.04
CA LYS A 198 28.95 -9.46 4.96
C LYS A 198 28.61 -10.86 4.40
N SER A 199 27.33 -11.21 4.25
CA SER A 199 26.90 -12.55 3.80
C SER A 199 27.03 -12.81 2.28
N ARG A 200 27.71 -11.96 1.51
CA ARG A 200 27.84 -12.10 0.05
C ARG A 200 29.17 -12.73 -0.38
N ALA A 201 29.61 -13.80 0.30
CA ALA A 201 30.75 -14.61 -0.13
C ALA A 201 30.81 -15.99 0.56
N ALA A 202 29.84 -16.87 0.34
CA ALA A 202 30.04 -18.32 0.50
C ALA A 202 29.01 -19.08 -0.34
N GLY A 203 29.50 -19.95 -1.24
CA GLY A 203 28.66 -20.70 -2.15
C GLY A 203 27.78 -21.73 -1.44
N ALA A 204 26.48 -21.70 -1.75
CA ALA A 204 25.59 -22.83 -1.64
C ALA A 204 24.55 -22.73 -2.76
N THR A 205 24.57 -23.69 -3.67
CA THR A 205 23.62 -23.83 -4.77
C THR A 205 22.27 -24.30 -4.23
N HIS A 206 21.32 -23.38 -4.02
CA HIS A 206 19.88 -23.68 -4.07
C HIS A 206 19.13 -22.48 -4.65
N SER A 207 18.33 -22.77 -5.68
CA SER A 207 17.41 -21.84 -6.35
C SER A 207 16.28 -21.43 -5.42
N ALA A 208 16.53 -20.42 -4.58
CA ALA A 208 15.49 -19.55 -4.04
C ALA A 208 15.79 -18.15 -4.60
N ALA A 209 14.80 -17.53 -5.24
CA ALA A 209 14.90 -16.13 -5.66
C ALA A 209 15.41 -15.31 -4.46
N ALA A 210 16.53 -14.60 -4.64
CA ALA A 210 17.12 -13.81 -3.57
C ALA A 210 16.14 -12.70 -3.18
N ALA A 211 15.34 -12.96 -2.14
CA ALA A 211 14.39 -11.99 -1.60
C ALA A 211 15.20 -10.79 -1.10
N LYS A 212 15.02 -9.65 -1.77
CA LYS A 212 15.54 -8.35 -1.35
C LYS A 212 15.10 -8.13 0.11
N GLN A 213 16.03 -7.82 1.01
CA GLN A 213 15.64 -7.40 2.35
C GLN A 213 14.91 -6.06 2.22
N PRO A 214 13.62 -5.94 2.61
CA PRO A 214 12.92 -4.69 2.67
C PRO A 214 13.65 -3.71 3.57
N ALA A 215 13.65 -2.45 3.15
CA ALA A 215 14.27 -1.35 3.88
C ALA A 215 13.49 -1.08 5.17
N ALA A 216 14.15 -0.58 6.21
CA ALA A 216 13.45 -0.18 7.42
C ALA A 216 12.42 0.94 7.14
N GLY A 217 11.19 0.76 7.62
CA GLY A 217 10.03 1.59 7.28
C GLY A 217 9.25 1.14 6.03
N GLU A 218 9.67 0.08 5.34
CA GLU A 218 8.87 -0.60 4.32
C GLU A 218 7.68 -1.31 4.96
N ARG A 219 6.55 -1.26 4.26
CA ARG A 219 5.26 -1.76 4.71
C ARG A 219 4.77 -2.82 3.74
N ASP A 220 4.52 -4.01 4.27
CA ASP A 220 3.98 -5.14 3.54
C ASP A 220 2.46 -5.17 3.74
N LEU A 221 1.71 -5.03 2.65
CA LEU A 221 0.25 -5.19 2.67
C LEU A 221 -0.10 -6.67 2.86
N LEU A 222 -0.67 -7.01 4.01
CA LEU A 222 -1.05 -8.38 4.34
C LEU A 222 -2.40 -8.73 3.72
N GLY A 223 -3.40 -7.87 3.86
CA GLY A 223 -4.72 -8.10 3.27
C GLY A 223 -5.75 -7.02 3.60
N THR A 224 -6.85 -7.04 2.87
CA THR A 224 -7.96 -6.10 3.02
C THR A 224 -9.30 -6.82 3.19
N ALA A 225 -10.28 -6.16 3.83
CA ALA A 225 -11.64 -6.66 3.94
C ALA A 225 -12.66 -5.53 4.00
N PHE A 226 -13.88 -5.83 3.56
CA PHE A 226 -15.04 -4.93 3.64
C PHE A 226 -16.14 -5.58 4.48
N VAL A 227 -16.52 -4.92 5.56
CA VAL A 227 -17.50 -5.41 6.53
C VAL A 227 -18.76 -4.55 6.46
N ASP A 228 -19.91 -5.18 6.30
CA ASP A 228 -21.20 -4.49 6.38
C ASP A 228 -21.56 -4.21 7.86
N TRP A 229 -21.66 -2.93 8.19
CA TRP A 229 -21.94 -2.46 9.54
C TRP A 229 -23.45 -2.29 9.79
N GLN A 230 -24.28 -2.18 8.75
CA GLN A 230 -25.71 -1.88 8.88
C GLN A 230 -26.50 -2.89 9.74
N PRO A 231 -26.16 -4.20 9.81
CA PRO A 231 -26.86 -5.14 10.69
C PRO A 231 -26.84 -4.75 12.18
N VAL A 232 -25.92 -3.88 12.59
CA VAL A 232 -25.85 -3.30 13.95
C VAL A 232 -27.10 -2.48 14.28
N LEU A 233 -27.74 -1.86 13.28
CA LEU A 233 -28.98 -1.06 13.44
C LEU A 233 -30.18 -1.90 13.94
N CYS A 234 -30.14 -3.21 13.70
CA CYS A 234 -31.15 -4.16 14.15
C CYS A 234 -30.82 -4.79 15.53
N SER A 235 -29.67 -4.46 16.12
CA SER A 235 -29.22 -5.06 17.37
C SER A 235 -30.02 -4.55 18.56
N HIS A 236 -30.50 -5.49 19.38
CA HIS A 236 -31.26 -5.18 20.58
C HIS A 236 -30.33 -5.10 21.79
N ALA A 237 -30.62 -4.17 22.71
CA ALA A 237 -29.99 -4.09 24.03
C ALA A 237 -28.45 -4.08 24.02
N GLY A 238 -27.84 -3.45 23.01
CA GLY A 238 -26.37 -3.30 22.94
C GLY A 238 -25.59 -4.59 22.72
N LYS A 239 -26.24 -5.71 22.33
CA LYS A 239 -25.53 -6.98 22.07
C LYS A 239 -24.48 -6.87 20.96
N GLY A 240 -24.66 -5.91 20.04
CA GLY A 240 -23.78 -5.70 18.89
C GLY A 240 -23.94 -6.78 17.81
N LEU A 241 -23.14 -6.69 16.76
CA LEU A 241 -22.90 -7.67 15.71
C LEU A 241 -21.50 -8.24 15.94
N THR A 242 -21.33 -9.55 15.94
CA THR A 242 -20.00 -10.18 15.92
C THR A 242 -19.86 -10.93 14.61
N ALA A 243 -18.76 -10.71 13.89
CA ALA A 243 -18.44 -11.36 12.63
C ALA A 243 -16.97 -11.78 12.62
N THR A 244 -16.71 -12.99 12.14
CA THR A 244 -15.35 -13.42 11.79
C THR A 244 -15.09 -12.97 10.35
N VAL A 245 -14.07 -12.14 10.17
CA VAL A 245 -13.78 -11.44 8.92
C VAL A 245 -12.52 -12.02 8.29
N GLU A 246 -12.63 -12.50 7.07
CA GLU A 246 -11.49 -12.95 6.27
C GLU A 246 -10.84 -11.75 5.57
N LEU A 247 -9.58 -11.47 5.92
CA LEU A 247 -8.72 -10.56 5.18
C LEU A 247 -8.24 -11.26 3.92
N ARG A 248 -8.34 -10.61 2.77
CA ARG A 248 -7.92 -11.16 1.48
C ARG A 248 -6.68 -10.43 0.99
N ALA A 249 -5.72 -11.16 0.47
CA ALA A 249 -4.63 -10.52 -0.26
C ALA A 249 -5.23 -9.80 -1.48
N PRO A 250 -4.84 -8.54 -1.77
CA PRO A 250 -5.18 -7.91 -3.04
C PRO A 250 -4.74 -8.85 -4.17
N THR A 251 -5.66 -9.10 -5.10
CA THR A 251 -5.52 -10.17 -6.08
C THR A 251 -4.28 -9.91 -6.92
N GLY A 252 -3.28 -10.77 -6.75
CA GLY A 252 -1.98 -10.49 -7.31
C GLY A 252 -0.77 -11.22 -6.75
N LEU A 253 -0.78 -11.56 -5.47
CA LEU A 253 0.31 -12.34 -4.88
C LEU A 253 0.18 -13.85 -5.20
N THR A 254 -0.96 -14.28 -5.77
CA THR A 254 -1.23 -15.70 -6.04
C THR A 254 -2.15 -15.87 -7.26
N THR A 255 -1.75 -16.72 -8.21
CA THR A 255 -2.60 -17.19 -9.31
C THR A 255 -3.67 -18.14 -8.76
N GLY A 256 -4.82 -17.62 -8.33
CA GLY A 256 -5.91 -18.43 -7.78
C GLY A 256 -7.07 -17.60 -7.21
N PRO A 257 -8.19 -18.26 -6.80
CA PRO A 257 -9.27 -17.59 -6.07
C PRO A 257 -8.69 -16.85 -4.85
N THR A 258 -9.24 -15.68 -4.52
CA THR A 258 -8.77 -14.76 -3.47
C THR A 258 -8.25 -15.52 -2.25
N VAL A 259 -6.93 -15.56 -2.07
CA VAL A 259 -6.31 -16.28 -0.96
C VAL A 259 -6.60 -15.50 0.31
N VAL A 260 -7.20 -16.19 1.29
CA VAL A 260 -7.39 -15.65 2.63
C VAL A 260 -6.00 -15.39 3.20
N ALA A 261 -5.70 -14.12 3.44
CA ALA A 261 -4.43 -13.67 3.98
C ALA A 261 -4.37 -13.78 5.51
N GLY A 262 -5.52 -13.75 6.17
CA GLY A 262 -5.67 -13.86 7.63
C GLY A 262 -7.14 -13.70 8.03
N VAL A 263 -7.44 -13.91 9.29
CA VAL A 263 -8.81 -13.83 9.85
C VAL A 263 -8.80 -12.98 11.11
N VAL A 264 -9.81 -12.13 11.28
CA VAL A 264 -9.95 -11.26 12.44
C VAL A 264 -11.40 -11.27 12.91
N ASP A 265 -11.63 -11.35 14.22
CA ASP A 265 -12.97 -11.23 14.77
C ASP A 265 -13.30 -9.75 15.02
N VAL A 266 -14.39 -9.30 14.40
CA VAL A 266 -14.88 -7.93 14.48
C VAL A 266 -16.21 -7.91 15.21
N ARG A 267 -16.33 -7.07 16.23
CA ARG A 267 -17.60 -6.79 16.89
C ARG A 267 -17.96 -5.32 16.73
N LEU A 268 -19.20 -5.05 16.32
CA LEU A 268 -19.73 -3.70 16.13
C LEU A 268 -20.93 -3.47 17.05
N GLN A 269 -21.05 -2.30 17.66
CA GLN A 269 -22.14 -1.97 18.57
C GLN A 269 -22.57 -0.51 18.40
N LEU A 270 -23.88 -0.25 18.35
CA LEU A 270 -24.40 1.13 18.35
C LEU A 270 -24.44 1.69 19.77
N VAL A 271 -23.90 2.89 19.96
CA VAL A 271 -23.86 3.63 21.23
C VAL A 271 -24.38 5.06 21.01
N PRO A 272 -25.40 5.51 21.76
CA PRO A 272 -26.20 4.73 22.70
C PRO A 272 -27.05 3.67 21.98
N ALA A 273 -27.40 2.59 22.69
CA ALA A 273 -28.22 1.54 22.12
C ALA A 273 -29.60 2.09 21.70
N PRO A 274 -30.12 1.72 20.52
CA PRO A 274 -31.34 2.29 20.01
C PRO A 274 -32.53 1.83 20.87
N ARG A 275 -33.34 2.78 21.36
CA ARG A 275 -34.55 2.47 22.14
C ARG A 275 -35.55 1.60 21.35
N ARG A 276 -35.57 1.78 20.03
CA ARG A 276 -36.36 1.00 19.08
C ARG A 276 -35.43 0.59 17.93
N PRO A 277 -34.91 -0.65 17.92
CA PRO A 277 -34.07 -1.12 16.83
C PRO A 277 -34.86 -1.17 15.52
N ILE A 278 -34.13 -1.08 14.41
CA ILE A 278 -34.73 -1.18 13.08
C ILE A 278 -35.16 -2.62 12.84
N ASP A 279 -36.32 -2.80 12.20
CA ASP A 279 -36.78 -4.13 11.81
C ASP A 279 -35.81 -4.75 10.80
N LYS A 280 -35.40 -6.00 11.05
CA LYS A 280 -34.55 -6.77 10.15
C LYS A 280 -35.16 -6.88 8.76
N SER A 281 -36.49 -6.98 8.66
CA SER A 281 -37.18 -7.05 7.38
C SER A 281 -36.96 -5.80 6.52
N LEU A 282 -36.95 -4.62 7.15
CA LEU A 282 -36.70 -3.35 6.50
C LEU A 282 -35.24 -3.24 6.04
N LEU A 283 -34.29 -3.63 6.90
CA LEU A 283 -32.88 -3.67 6.53
C LEU A 283 -32.64 -4.59 5.34
N THR A 284 -33.12 -5.84 5.39
CA THR A 284 -32.95 -6.80 4.29
C THR A 284 -33.61 -6.31 3.00
N ARG A 285 -34.77 -5.64 3.09
CA ARG A 285 -35.43 -5.02 1.92
C ARG A 285 -34.57 -3.89 1.32
N THR A 286 -34.00 -3.05 2.17
CA THR A 286 -33.16 -1.92 1.74
C THR A 286 -31.87 -2.41 1.10
N GLN A 287 -31.17 -3.35 1.75
CA GLN A 287 -29.95 -3.97 1.22
C GLN A 287 -30.19 -4.68 -0.11
N ARG A 288 -31.33 -5.39 -0.25
CA ARG A 288 -31.71 -6.00 -1.52
C ARG A 288 -31.95 -4.94 -2.60
N ALA A 289 -32.67 -3.87 -2.29
CA ALA A 289 -32.92 -2.80 -3.25
C ALA A 289 -31.61 -2.11 -3.70
N VAL A 290 -30.67 -1.89 -2.78
CA VAL A 290 -29.33 -1.35 -3.10
C VAL A 290 -28.55 -2.32 -4.00
N MET A 291 -28.52 -3.62 -3.65
CA MET A 291 -27.83 -4.63 -4.45
C MET A 291 -28.43 -4.79 -5.85
N GLU A 292 -29.76 -4.77 -5.97
CA GLU A 292 -30.48 -4.81 -7.25
C GLU A 292 -30.16 -3.58 -8.08
N ARG A 293 -30.22 -2.38 -7.49
CA ARG A 293 -29.85 -1.12 -8.16
C ARG A 293 -28.41 -1.16 -8.66
N ASP A 294 -27.46 -1.55 -7.81
CA ASP A 294 -26.04 -1.61 -8.17
C ASP A 294 -25.79 -2.64 -9.29
N THR A 295 -26.44 -3.80 -9.23
CA THR A 295 -26.36 -4.83 -10.27
C THR A 295 -26.93 -4.32 -11.60
N CYS A 296 -28.06 -3.61 -11.57
CA CYS A 296 -28.65 -2.98 -12.74
C CYS A 296 -27.73 -1.89 -13.32
N ALA A 297 -27.14 -1.03 -12.47
CA ALA A 297 -26.21 0.02 -12.88
C ALA A 297 -24.96 -0.55 -13.58
N VAL A 298 -24.31 -1.54 -12.97
CA VAL A 298 -23.14 -2.23 -13.57
C VAL A 298 -23.52 -2.86 -14.91
N THR A 299 -24.64 -3.58 -14.96
CA THR A 299 -25.08 -4.28 -16.18
C THR A 299 -25.38 -3.29 -17.31
N ALA A 300 -26.07 -2.20 -16.99
CA ALA A 300 -26.39 -1.14 -17.94
C ALA A 300 -25.11 -0.48 -18.47
N PHE A 301 -24.17 -0.14 -17.58
CA PHE A 301 -22.88 0.42 -17.96
C PHE A 301 -22.08 -0.53 -18.85
N HIS A 302 -21.96 -1.81 -18.48
CA HIS A 302 -21.24 -2.81 -19.28
C HIS A 302 -21.83 -2.94 -20.69
N GLY A 303 -23.16 -2.94 -20.82
CA GLY A 303 -23.83 -2.94 -22.11
C GLY A 303 -23.47 -1.72 -22.95
N ARG A 304 -23.52 -0.52 -22.36
CA ARG A 304 -23.19 0.74 -23.04
C ARG A 304 -21.72 0.85 -23.40
N ALA A 305 -20.81 0.48 -22.48
CA ALA A 305 -19.37 0.46 -22.69
C ALA A 305 -19.00 -0.47 -23.85
N ARG A 306 -19.64 -1.64 -23.95
CA ARG A 306 -19.44 -2.58 -25.07
C ARG A 306 -19.90 -2.00 -26.40
N ALA A 307 -21.08 -1.37 -26.44
CA ALA A 307 -21.57 -0.70 -27.65
C ALA A 307 -20.64 0.44 -28.06
N TRP A 308 -20.27 1.29 -27.11
CA TRP A 308 -19.36 2.41 -27.33
C TRP A 308 -17.98 1.98 -27.84
N TRP A 309 -17.41 0.90 -27.29
CA TRP A 309 -16.13 0.31 -27.71
C TRP A 309 -16.21 -0.27 -29.13
N SER A 310 -17.32 -0.96 -29.43
CA SER A 310 -17.60 -1.43 -30.80
C SER A 310 -17.63 -0.26 -31.78
N ASP A 311 -18.35 0.80 -31.44
CA ASP A 311 -18.45 2.00 -32.28
C ASP A 311 -17.11 2.75 -32.39
N TYR A 312 -16.24 2.67 -31.37
CA TYR A 312 -14.92 3.29 -31.39
C TYR A 312 -14.00 2.52 -32.36
N THR A 313 -13.86 1.22 -32.15
CA THR A 313 -13.00 0.34 -32.96
C THR A 313 -13.50 0.13 -34.39
N ALA A 314 -14.77 0.43 -34.68
CA ALA A 314 -15.31 0.45 -36.05
C ALA A 314 -14.79 1.63 -36.89
N GLN A 315 -14.38 2.73 -36.27
CA GLN A 315 -13.90 3.92 -36.99
C GLN A 315 -12.49 3.72 -37.55
N ASN A 316 -11.61 3.05 -36.79
CA ASN A 316 -10.28 2.67 -37.23
C ASN A 316 -9.88 1.35 -36.55
N GLN A 317 -9.36 0.40 -37.33
CA GLN A 317 -8.92 -0.89 -36.80
C GLN A 317 -7.73 -0.76 -35.86
N ASP A 318 -6.88 0.25 -36.03
CA ASP A 318 -5.71 0.50 -35.18
C ASP A 318 -6.11 0.77 -33.72
N TYR A 319 -7.32 1.30 -33.50
CA TYR A 319 -7.87 1.58 -32.17
C TYR A 319 -8.08 0.34 -31.32
N LYS A 320 -8.09 -0.86 -31.91
CA LYS A 320 -8.12 -2.12 -31.14
C LYS A 320 -6.86 -2.32 -30.29
N ASN A 321 -5.75 -1.71 -30.69
CA ASN A 321 -4.48 -1.76 -29.96
C ASN A 321 -4.36 -0.60 -28.94
N ALA A 322 -5.30 0.35 -28.95
CA ALA A 322 -5.29 1.47 -28.02
C ALA A 322 -5.62 0.99 -26.61
N GLN A 323 -4.85 1.46 -25.62
CA GLN A 323 -5.07 1.12 -24.22
C GLN A 323 -6.14 2.02 -23.59
N VAL A 324 -7.41 1.78 -23.92
CA VAL A 324 -8.54 2.51 -23.34
C VAL A 324 -9.07 1.78 -22.12
N LYS A 325 -8.97 2.40 -20.95
CA LYS A 325 -9.47 1.85 -19.68
C LYS A 325 -10.91 2.29 -19.43
N LEU A 326 -11.88 1.43 -19.75
CA LEU A 326 -13.31 1.69 -19.49
C LEU A 326 -13.77 1.16 -18.12
N ILE A 327 -13.29 -0.04 -17.76
CA ILE A 327 -13.70 -0.78 -16.57
C ILE A 327 -12.44 -1.17 -15.79
N LEU A 328 -12.48 -0.99 -14.48
CA LEU A 328 -11.43 -1.41 -13.55
C LEU A 328 -12.03 -2.35 -12.49
N THR A 329 -11.22 -3.32 -12.06
CA THR A 329 -11.59 -4.24 -10.97
C THR A 329 -11.00 -3.73 -9.68
N GLY A 330 -11.83 -3.53 -8.66
CA GLY A 330 -11.38 -3.07 -7.35
C GLY A 330 -10.80 -4.21 -6.54
N GLU A 331 -10.08 -3.89 -5.46
CA GLU A 331 -9.60 -4.88 -4.49
C GLU A 331 -10.72 -5.66 -3.78
N ASP A 332 -11.95 -5.15 -3.82
CA ASP A 332 -13.16 -5.85 -3.39
C ASP A 332 -13.69 -6.87 -4.43
N GLY A 333 -13.01 -6.97 -5.58
CA GLY A 333 -13.34 -7.86 -6.69
C GLY A 333 -14.47 -7.35 -7.59
N VAL A 334 -15.00 -6.16 -7.35
CA VAL A 334 -16.12 -5.62 -8.11
C VAL A 334 -15.61 -4.81 -9.30
N GLN A 335 -16.17 -5.09 -10.48
CA GLN A 335 -15.89 -4.35 -11.70
C GLN A 335 -16.76 -3.08 -11.76
N ARG A 336 -16.12 -1.93 -11.98
CA ARG A 336 -16.78 -0.62 -12.03
C ARG A 336 -16.24 0.20 -13.20
N PRO A 337 -16.97 1.23 -13.64
CA PRO A 337 -16.40 2.27 -14.51
C PRO A 337 -15.07 2.78 -13.95
N ALA A 338 -14.10 3.08 -14.82
CA ALA A 338 -12.81 3.63 -14.38
C ALA A 338 -12.98 4.93 -13.56
N THR A 339 -14.02 5.70 -13.88
CA THR A 339 -14.40 6.93 -13.17
C THR A 339 -14.74 6.72 -11.69
N ALA A 340 -15.20 5.51 -11.31
CA ALA A 340 -15.56 5.20 -9.92
C ALA A 340 -14.36 5.21 -8.96
N TYR A 341 -13.13 5.11 -9.48
CA TYR A 341 -11.89 5.10 -8.70
C TYR A 341 -11.23 6.47 -8.62
N VAL A 342 -11.83 7.49 -9.25
CA VAL A 342 -11.39 8.88 -9.17
C VAL A 342 -12.46 9.65 -8.41
N LYS A 343 -12.09 10.21 -7.26
CA LYS A 343 -12.92 11.15 -6.50
C LYS A 343 -12.06 12.31 -6.05
N ALA A 344 -12.67 13.50 -5.92
CA ALA A 344 -11.97 14.63 -5.33
C ALA A 344 -11.57 14.29 -3.87
N LEU A 345 -10.28 14.38 -3.57
CA LEU A 345 -9.69 14.07 -2.26
C LEU A 345 -9.19 15.35 -1.60
N THR A 346 -9.55 15.55 -0.33
CA THR A 346 -9.08 16.70 0.46
C THR A 346 -8.10 16.21 1.53
N MET A 347 -6.87 16.73 1.53
CA MET A 347 -5.82 16.40 2.51
C MET A 347 -5.22 17.66 3.15
N GLN A 348 -6.03 18.70 3.33
CA GLN A 348 -5.59 19.92 3.98
C GLN A 348 -5.51 19.75 5.50
N PRO A 349 -4.53 20.40 6.18
CA PRO A 349 -3.52 21.32 5.64
C PRO A 349 -2.27 20.63 5.07
N SER A 350 -2.15 19.30 5.16
CA SER A 350 -0.92 18.55 4.85
C SER A 350 -0.50 18.58 3.38
N VAL A 351 -1.44 18.77 2.45
CA VAL A 351 -1.19 18.87 1.01
C VAL A 351 -1.77 20.19 0.49
N PRO A 352 -1.05 21.32 0.64
CA PRO A 352 -1.60 22.64 0.34
C PRO A 352 -1.57 23.02 -1.15
N THR A 353 -0.71 22.41 -1.96
CA THR A 353 -0.56 22.76 -3.38
C THR A 353 -0.43 21.52 -4.28
N PRO A 354 -0.66 21.65 -5.61
CA PRO A 354 -0.47 20.54 -6.57
C PRO A 354 0.92 19.91 -6.52
N HIS A 355 1.96 20.72 -6.28
CA HIS A 355 3.33 20.23 -6.11
C HIS A 355 3.50 19.36 -4.86
N HIS A 356 2.82 19.69 -3.75
CA HIS A 356 2.83 18.87 -2.55
C HIS A 356 2.08 17.54 -2.78
N ALA A 357 1.00 17.56 -3.59
CA ALA A 357 0.27 16.35 -3.97
C ALA A 357 1.13 15.43 -4.85
N LEU A 358 1.81 16.01 -5.84
CA LEU A 358 2.77 15.31 -6.70
C LEU A 358 3.92 14.70 -5.87
N ARG A 359 4.48 15.50 -4.95
CA ARG A 359 5.55 15.06 -4.05
C ARG A 359 5.11 13.90 -3.16
N LEU A 360 3.93 13.98 -2.54
CA LEU A 360 3.33 12.89 -1.75
C LEU A 360 3.30 11.57 -2.54
N VAL A 361 2.75 11.61 -3.75
CA VAL A 361 2.56 10.41 -4.58
C VAL A 361 3.90 9.87 -5.10
N SER A 362 4.85 10.74 -5.42
CA SER A 362 6.21 10.32 -5.86
C SER A 362 6.99 9.59 -4.78
N LEU A 363 6.68 9.84 -3.50
CA LEU A 363 7.35 9.23 -2.36
C LEU A 363 6.80 7.84 -1.98
N LEU A 364 5.68 7.41 -2.59
CA LEU A 364 5.19 6.05 -2.42
C LEU A 364 6.19 5.05 -3.02
N GLN A 365 6.22 3.84 -2.48
CA GLN A 365 7.03 2.75 -3.03
C GLN A 365 6.34 2.13 -4.24
N ASP A 366 7.13 1.55 -5.13
CA ASP A 366 6.58 0.78 -6.24
C ASP A 366 6.01 -0.52 -5.70
N ARG A 367 4.75 -0.80 -6.09
CA ARG A 367 4.15 -2.11 -5.90
C ARG A 367 4.17 -2.84 -7.23
N ASP A 368 4.81 -4.00 -7.25
CA ASP A 368 4.86 -4.86 -8.43
C ASP A 368 3.42 -5.19 -8.88
N ASP A 369 3.12 -4.95 -10.16
CA ASP A 369 1.86 -5.41 -10.75
C ASP A 369 2.02 -6.92 -11.03
N PRO A 370 1.18 -7.78 -10.42
CA PRO A 370 1.18 -9.23 -10.64
C PRO A 370 1.17 -9.68 -12.11
N LEU A 371 0.74 -8.78 -12.99
CA LEU A 371 0.57 -9.00 -14.42
C LEU A 371 1.89 -9.18 -15.20
N ASP A 372 3.05 -8.93 -14.60
CA ASP A 372 4.34 -9.29 -15.20
C ASP A 372 4.62 -10.81 -15.16
N CYS A 373 3.71 -11.62 -14.62
CA CYS A 373 3.73 -13.07 -14.77
C CYS A 373 3.14 -13.51 -16.13
N PRO A 374 3.93 -14.15 -17.02
CA PRO A 374 3.41 -14.66 -18.28
C PRO A 374 2.31 -15.72 -18.05
N GLY A 375 1.06 -15.40 -18.39
CA GLY A 375 -0.06 -16.35 -18.40
C GLY A 375 -1.26 -16.01 -17.52
N ALA A 376 -1.25 -14.92 -16.74
CA ALA A 376 -2.43 -14.49 -15.98
C ALA A 376 -3.34 -13.59 -16.83
N SER A 377 -4.53 -14.08 -17.21
CA SER A 377 -5.53 -13.37 -18.03
C SER A 377 -6.56 -12.58 -17.22
N VAL A 378 -6.30 -12.30 -15.94
CA VAL A 378 -7.22 -11.58 -15.05
C VAL A 378 -6.75 -10.13 -14.94
N GLY A 379 -7.59 -9.17 -15.32
CA GLY A 379 -7.22 -7.74 -15.39
C GLY A 379 -6.68 -7.17 -14.06
N SER A 380 -5.88 -6.10 -14.17
CA SER A 380 -5.22 -5.42 -13.04
C SER A 380 -6.23 -5.02 -11.97
N VAL A 381 -6.02 -5.51 -10.75
CA VAL A 381 -6.82 -5.13 -9.59
C VAL A 381 -6.26 -3.84 -9.01
N VAL A 382 -7.15 -2.90 -8.71
CA VAL A 382 -6.81 -1.56 -8.22
C VAL A 382 -7.27 -1.43 -6.78
N CYS A 383 -6.35 -1.07 -5.91
CA CYS A 383 -6.62 -0.74 -4.52
C CYS A 383 -7.26 0.63 -4.37
N PHE A 384 -8.12 0.79 -3.38
CA PHE A 384 -8.60 2.12 -3.01
C PHE A 384 -7.47 2.93 -2.36
N TYR A 385 -7.61 4.25 -2.40
CA TYR A 385 -6.59 5.17 -1.91
C TYR A 385 -6.20 4.88 -0.45
N GLN A 386 -7.14 4.45 0.41
CA GLN A 386 -6.86 4.09 1.79
C GLN A 386 -5.85 2.94 1.88
N THR A 387 -6.04 1.88 1.10
CA THR A 387 -5.09 0.77 1.05
C THR A 387 -3.72 1.22 0.55
N VAL A 388 -3.69 2.07 -0.47
CA VAL A 388 -2.44 2.65 -1.01
C VAL A 388 -1.69 3.46 0.05
N LEU A 389 -2.38 4.31 0.80
CA LEU A 389 -1.78 5.13 1.86
C LEU A 389 -1.37 4.30 3.08
N CYS A 390 -2.13 3.27 3.44
CA CYS A 390 -1.76 2.32 4.50
C CYS A 390 -0.48 1.56 4.14
N ALA A 391 -0.45 0.98 2.93
CA ALA A 391 0.66 0.19 2.41
C ALA A 391 1.87 1.05 2.02
N MET A 392 1.69 2.37 1.83
CA MET A 392 2.74 3.28 1.36
C MET A 392 3.37 2.83 0.02
N ALA A 393 2.62 2.09 -0.76
CA ALA A 393 3.05 1.48 -2.01
C ALA A 393 1.90 1.46 -3.03
N ALA A 394 2.23 1.66 -4.30
CA ALA A 394 1.25 1.81 -5.37
C ALA A 394 1.79 1.32 -6.72
N THR A 395 0.90 0.78 -7.55
CA THR A 395 1.15 0.60 -8.98
C THR A 395 1.15 1.95 -9.71
N PRO A 396 1.71 2.07 -10.93
CA PRO A 396 1.68 3.31 -11.70
C PRO A 396 0.26 3.88 -11.89
N LEU A 397 -0.73 3.00 -12.12
CA LEU A 397 -2.13 3.40 -12.29
C LEU A 397 -2.71 3.96 -10.99
N GLU A 398 -2.43 3.31 -9.86
CA GLU A 398 -2.90 3.77 -8.54
C GLU A 398 -2.30 5.11 -8.13
N ARG A 399 -1.01 5.33 -8.42
CA ARG A 399 -0.39 6.65 -8.23
C ARG A 399 -1.12 7.72 -9.03
N SER A 400 -1.47 7.40 -10.28
CA SER A 400 -2.20 8.32 -11.16
C SER A 400 -3.62 8.60 -10.66
N LEU A 401 -4.34 7.57 -10.20
CA LEU A 401 -5.67 7.70 -9.60
C LEU A 401 -5.65 8.57 -8.34
N LEU A 402 -4.71 8.30 -7.43
CA LEU A 402 -4.53 9.07 -6.20
C LEU A 402 -4.20 10.53 -6.49
N LEU A 403 -3.22 10.78 -7.38
CA LEU A 403 -2.84 12.14 -7.75
C LEU A 403 -4.00 12.89 -8.41
N CYS A 404 -4.70 12.25 -9.35
CA CYS A 404 -5.86 12.85 -10.02
C CYS A 404 -6.94 13.26 -9.00
N GLY A 405 -7.25 12.40 -8.04
CA GLY A 405 -8.16 12.72 -6.95
C GLY A 405 -7.72 13.91 -6.10
N LEU A 406 -6.44 14.00 -5.74
CA LEU A 406 -5.88 15.13 -5.00
C LEU A 406 -5.94 16.45 -5.80
N LEU A 407 -5.63 16.41 -7.10
CA LEU A 407 -5.70 17.60 -7.95
C LEU A 407 -7.14 18.09 -8.15
N LEU A 408 -8.10 17.16 -8.32
CA LEU A 408 -9.53 17.48 -8.33
C LEU A 408 -9.98 18.12 -7.02
N GLY A 409 -9.50 17.62 -5.87
CA GLY A 409 -9.77 18.22 -4.55
C GLY A 409 -9.17 19.62 -4.37
N LEU A 410 -8.10 19.94 -5.09
CA LEU A 410 -7.52 21.29 -5.18
C LEU A 410 -8.22 22.18 -6.21
N GLY A 411 -9.25 21.67 -6.89
CA GLY A 411 -10.05 22.42 -7.87
C GLY A 411 -9.45 22.48 -9.28
N LEU A 412 -8.47 21.64 -9.60
CA LEU A 412 -7.96 21.51 -10.96
C LEU A 412 -8.83 20.55 -11.78
N ASP A 413 -9.00 20.85 -13.07
CA ASP A 413 -9.62 19.92 -14.02
C ASP A 413 -8.60 18.86 -14.44
N ALA A 414 -8.55 17.77 -13.68
CA ALA A 414 -7.53 16.74 -13.76
C ALA A 414 -8.08 15.40 -14.26
N TYR A 415 -7.27 14.71 -15.05
CA TYR A 415 -7.60 13.45 -15.70
C TYR A 415 -6.46 12.44 -15.53
N VAL A 416 -6.81 11.20 -15.22
CA VAL A 416 -5.89 10.08 -15.38
C VAL A 416 -5.71 9.84 -16.87
N SER A 417 -4.46 9.84 -17.31
CA SER A 417 -4.04 9.65 -18.69
C SER A 417 -3.36 8.31 -18.84
N VAL A 418 -3.73 7.56 -19.87
CA VAL A 418 -3.17 6.23 -20.15
C VAL A 418 -2.69 6.21 -21.59
N GLY A 419 -1.46 5.75 -21.81
CA GLY A 419 -0.87 5.62 -23.13
C GLY A 419 0.41 4.79 -23.11
N GLY A 420 0.61 3.96 -24.13
CA GLY A 420 1.72 3.00 -24.14
C GLY A 420 1.62 2.06 -22.95
N ASP A 421 2.72 1.87 -22.22
CA ASP A 421 2.82 1.11 -20.97
C ASP A 421 2.70 2.00 -19.72
N ARG A 422 2.25 3.26 -19.86
CA ARG A 422 2.31 4.26 -18.80
C ARG A 422 0.95 4.85 -18.44
N SER A 423 0.88 5.30 -17.21
CA SER A 423 -0.20 6.13 -16.68
C SER A 423 0.37 7.35 -15.98
N TRP A 424 -0.26 8.50 -16.20
CA TRP A 424 0.11 9.77 -15.59
C TRP A 424 -1.14 10.61 -15.33
N VAL A 425 -0.99 11.83 -14.85
CA VAL A 425 -2.11 12.77 -14.69
C VAL A 425 -1.92 13.95 -15.63
N THR A 426 -2.98 14.36 -16.30
CA THR A 426 -3.01 15.58 -17.11
C THR A 426 -4.04 16.52 -16.50
N SER A 427 -3.65 17.76 -16.21
CA SER A 427 -4.62 18.81 -15.91
C SER A 427 -4.78 19.72 -17.12
N ILE A 428 -6.01 20.12 -17.41
CA ILE A 428 -6.34 20.97 -18.56
C ILE A 428 -6.84 22.29 -18.01
N ASP A 429 -6.35 23.40 -18.55
CA ASP A 429 -6.82 24.73 -18.15
C ASP A 429 -8.01 25.21 -19.02
N HIS A 430 -8.52 26.40 -18.73
CA HIS A 430 -9.60 27.02 -19.51
C HIS A 430 -9.22 27.33 -20.98
N ALA A 431 -7.94 27.32 -21.33
CA ALA A 431 -7.44 27.51 -22.69
C ALA A 431 -7.09 26.17 -23.39
N CYS A 432 -7.55 25.05 -22.82
CA CYS A 432 -7.27 23.69 -23.30
C CYS A 432 -5.77 23.35 -23.39
N GLN A 433 -4.94 24.01 -22.59
CA GLN A 433 -3.51 23.78 -22.48
C GLN A 433 -3.23 22.72 -21.42
N PRO A 434 -2.56 21.61 -21.79
CA PRO A 434 -2.25 20.54 -20.85
C PRO A 434 -1.05 20.90 -19.97
N THR A 435 -1.12 20.47 -18.71
CA THR A 435 0.04 20.27 -17.85
C THR A 435 0.11 18.78 -17.50
N PHE A 436 1.26 18.17 -17.76
CA PHE A 436 1.50 16.75 -17.48
C PHE A 436 2.19 16.58 -16.14
N TRP A 437 1.65 15.71 -15.31
CA TRP A 437 2.14 15.40 -13.98
C TRP A 437 2.59 13.93 -13.97
N ASP A 438 3.89 13.70 -13.77
CA ASP A 438 4.46 12.35 -13.68
C ASP A 438 4.47 11.88 -12.21
N PRO A 439 3.54 11.00 -11.80
CA PRO A 439 3.43 10.56 -10.42
C PRO A 439 4.60 9.71 -9.97
N ALA A 440 5.36 9.11 -10.89
CA ALA A 440 6.48 8.24 -10.58
C ALA A 440 7.76 9.06 -10.32
N SER A 441 8.05 10.05 -11.16
CA SER A 441 9.24 10.88 -10.99
C SER A 441 9.03 12.12 -10.12
N GLY A 442 7.77 12.51 -9.87
CA GLY A 442 7.44 13.75 -9.19
C GLY A 442 7.70 15.00 -10.03
N ARG A 443 7.76 14.86 -11.37
CA ARG A 443 8.03 15.96 -12.29
C ARG A 443 6.76 16.47 -12.95
N MET A 444 6.76 17.76 -13.26
CA MET A 444 5.70 18.44 -14.00
C MET A 444 6.25 18.97 -15.32
N PHE A 445 5.46 18.85 -16.38
CA PHE A 445 5.79 19.36 -17.72
C PHE A 445 4.66 20.30 -18.17
N SER A 446 5.02 21.56 -18.44
CA SER A 446 4.08 22.59 -18.91
C SER A 446 4.81 23.58 -19.80
N GLU A 447 4.17 24.02 -20.89
CA GLU A 447 4.70 25.12 -21.72
C GLU A 447 4.63 26.47 -20.99
N LYS A 448 3.69 26.63 -20.05
CA LYS A 448 3.39 27.93 -19.41
C LYS A 448 4.50 28.45 -18.52
N ASP A 449 5.24 27.55 -17.88
CA ASP A 449 6.27 27.88 -16.91
C ASP A 449 7.66 27.99 -17.54
N GLY A 450 7.73 28.18 -18.87
CA GLY A 450 8.99 28.20 -19.63
C GLY A 450 9.65 26.83 -19.74
N GLY A 451 8.92 25.76 -19.39
CA GLY A 451 9.33 24.37 -19.62
C GLY A 451 9.12 23.99 -21.08
N GLU A 452 10.07 23.27 -21.66
CA GLU A 452 9.87 22.69 -22.99
C GLU A 452 9.10 21.38 -22.85
N LEU A 453 8.02 21.20 -23.62
CA LEU A 453 7.44 19.88 -23.88
C LEU A 453 8.36 18.99 -24.72
N ALA A 454 9.48 19.53 -25.21
CA ALA A 454 10.51 18.80 -25.92
C ALA A 454 11.05 17.67 -25.04
N GLY A 455 10.86 16.43 -25.49
CA GLY A 455 11.24 15.22 -24.76
C GLY A 455 10.27 14.79 -23.66
N CYS A 456 9.09 15.42 -23.55
CA CYS A 456 8.01 14.93 -22.71
C CYS A 456 7.53 13.56 -23.22
N PRO A 457 7.45 12.52 -22.38
CA PRO A 457 6.99 11.20 -22.82
C PRO A 457 5.46 11.06 -22.90
N PHE A 458 4.71 12.13 -22.63
CA PHE A 458 3.27 12.10 -22.36
C PHE A 458 2.40 12.74 -23.47
N LEU A 459 2.95 12.86 -24.69
CA LEU A 459 2.36 13.67 -25.76
C LEU A 459 1.09 13.08 -26.39
N GLY A 460 0.89 11.76 -26.30
CA GLY A 460 -0.21 11.05 -26.98
C GLY A 460 -0.92 10.02 -26.10
N PRO A 461 -1.80 10.43 -25.16
CA PRO A 461 -2.62 9.49 -24.41
C PRO A 461 -3.59 8.72 -25.31
N SER A 462 -3.75 7.43 -25.06
CA SER A 462 -4.81 6.59 -25.64
C SER A 462 -6.19 6.95 -25.05
N CYS A 463 -6.25 7.22 -23.75
CA CYS A 463 -7.46 7.73 -23.10
C CYS A 463 -7.16 8.65 -21.92
N LEU A 464 -8.16 9.48 -21.60
CA LEU A 464 -8.25 10.34 -20.43
C LEU A 464 -9.52 9.99 -19.66
N PHE A 465 -9.48 9.94 -18.34
CA PHE A 465 -10.70 9.82 -17.54
C PHE A 465 -10.58 10.53 -16.20
N ASN A 466 -11.70 11.05 -15.70
CA ASN A 466 -11.81 11.67 -14.38
C ASN A 466 -13.01 11.04 -13.63
N ASN A 467 -13.57 11.74 -12.64
CA ASN A 467 -14.71 11.27 -11.85
C ASN A 467 -16.04 11.23 -12.61
N SER A 468 -16.15 11.86 -13.79
CA SER A 468 -17.43 12.02 -14.51
C SER A 468 -17.42 11.55 -15.97
N ALA A 469 -16.26 11.42 -16.60
CA ALA A 469 -16.18 11.10 -18.02
C ALA A 469 -14.93 10.30 -18.40
N ILE A 470 -15.05 9.58 -19.51
CA ILE A 470 -13.97 8.85 -20.17
C ILE A 470 -13.87 9.36 -21.61
N HIS A 471 -12.67 9.73 -22.04
CA HIS A 471 -12.35 10.23 -23.37
C HIS A 471 -11.31 9.31 -24.02
N ALA A 472 -11.58 8.77 -25.19
CA ALA A 472 -10.58 8.09 -26.00
C ALA A 472 -10.14 8.94 -27.18
N THR A 473 -8.85 8.90 -27.46
CA THR A 473 -8.27 9.66 -28.57
C THR A 473 -8.75 9.11 -29.91
N LEU A 474 -9.09 10.02 -30.82
CA LEU A 474 -9.32 9.77 -32.25
C LEU A 474 -8.16 10.32 -33.10
N GLN A 475 -7.12 10.83 -32.45
CA GLN A 475 -6.02 11.52 -33.10
C GLN A 475 -4.98 10.50 -33.54
N ASN A 476 -4.78 10.36 -34.86
CA ASN A 476 -3.72 9.53 -35.43
C ASN A 476 -2.46 10.37 -35.66
N LYS A 477 -1.83 10.80 -34.57
CA LYS A 477 -0.66 11.68 -34.58
C LYS A 477 0.63 10.87 -34.45
N SER A 478 1.74 11.43 -34.94
CA SER A 478 3.06 10.84 -34.69
C SER A 478 3.37 10.87 -33.18
N PRO A 479 4.19 9.95 -32.65
CA PRO A 479 4.51 9.90 -31.22
C PRO A 479 5.19 11.18 -30.68
N ASP A 480 5.74 12.01 -31.56
CA ASP A 480 6.44 13.25 -31.23
C ASP A 480 5.51 14.47 -31.26
N ASP A 481 4.29 14.34 -31.78
CA ASP A 481 3.32 15.44 -31.86
C ASP A 481 2.42 15.48 -30.62
N VAL A 482 2.27 16.67 -30.03
CA VAL A 482 1.35 16.89 -28.92
C VAL A 482 -0.10 16.68 -29.38
N ALA A 483 -0.83 15.79 -28.70
CA ALA A 483 -2.27 15.65 -28.89
C ALA A 483 -3.01 16.96 -28.59
N SER A 484 -4.13 17.19 -29.26
CA SER A 484 -5.08 18.24 -28.88
C SER A 484 -5.74 17.84 -27.58
N PHE A 485 -5.79 18.74 -26.60
CA PHE A 485 -6.48 18.55 -25.32
C PHE A 485 -7.78 19.36 -25.23
N ASP A 486 -8.29 19.86 -26.36
CA ASP A 486 -9.67 20.33 -26.43
C ASP A 486 -10.62 19.13 -26.46
N LEU A 487 -11.10 18.72 -25.28
CA LEU A 487 -11.99 17.57 -25.11
C LEU A 487 -13.40 17.79 -25.70
N HIS A 488 -13.73 19.02 -26.10
CA HIS A 488 -14.99 19.32 -26.80
C HIS A 488 -14.90 19.07 -28.30
N ASP A 489 -13.68 18.99 -28.86
CA ASP A 489 -13.48 18.64 -30.25
C ASP A 489 -13.76 17.14 -30.48
N ARG A 490 -14.96 16.86 -30.99
CA ARG A 490 -15.43 15.51 -31.33
C ARG A 490 -14.67 14.86 -32.49
N ALA A 491 -13.87 15.62 -33.25
CA ALA A 491 -12.96 15.05 -34.23
C ALA A 491 -11.70 14.47 -33.58
N CYS A 492 -11.29 15.01 -32.43
CA CYS A 492 -10.12 14.58 -31.68
C CYS A 492 -10.46 13.57 -30.57
N TRP A 493 -11.66 13.64 -30.00
CA TRP A 493 -12.03 12.86 -28.83
C TRP A 493 -13.40 12.20 -28.97
N LYS A 494 -13.45 10.91 -28.62
CA LYS A 494 -14.71 10.22 -28.36
C LYS A 494 -14.96 10.19 -26.85
N THR A 495 -16.07 10.77 -26.42
CA THR A 495 -16.43 10.88 -25.00
C THR A 495 -17.50 9.86 -24.61
N MET A 496 -17.41 9.37 -23.38
CA MET A 496 -18.44 8.64 -22.67
C MET A 496 -18.62 9.31 -21.30
N GLU A 497 -19.75 9.97 -21.11
CA GLU A 497 -20.14 10.49 -19.80
C GLU A 497 -20.64 9.34 -18.92
N VAL A 498 -20.29 9.41 -17.64
CA VAL A 498 -20.68 8.44 -16.62
C VAL A 498 -21.35 9.21 -15.50
N SER A 499 -22.65 8.97 -15.31
CA SER A 499 -23.38 9.60 -14.22
C SER A 499 -23.11 8.88 -12.89
N ASP A 500 -23.28 9.59 -11.77
CA ASP A 500 -23.14 9.00 -10.43
C ASP A 500 -24.09 7.82 -10.19
N GLU A 501 -25.25 7.79 -10.86
CA GLU A 501 -26.22 6.69 -10.80
C GLU A 501 -25.70 5.38 -11.41
N GLU A 502 -24.72 5.47 -12.30
CA GLU A 502 -24.09 4.33 -12.96
C GLU A 502 -22.88 3.81 -12.18
N VAL A 503 -22.45 4.55 -11.17
CA VAL A 503 -21.38 4.16 -10.25
C VAL A 503 -21.98 3.35 -9.11
N PRO A 504 -21.58 2.08 -8.93
CA PRO A 504 -22.07 1.26 -7.83
C PRO A 504 -21.75 1.87 -6.47
N SER A 505 -22.63 1.63 -5.50
CA SER A 505 -22.43 2.11 -4.15
C SER A 505 -21.29 1.41 -3.40
N GLY A 506 -20.89 2.00 -2.27
CA GLY A 506 -19.88 1.43 -1.37
C GLY A 506 -18.42 1.69 -1.76
N VAL A 507 -18.14 2.61 -2.69
CA VAL A 507 -16.79 3.12 -2.92
C VAL A 507 -16.36 3.95 -1.72
N PRO A 508 -15.29 3.60 -0.98
CA PRO A 508 -14.82 4.36 0.18
C PRO A 508 -14.76 5.86 -0.11
N CYS A 509 -15.38 6.66 0.75
CA CYS A 509 -15.38 8.11 0.59
C CYS A 509 -14.04 8.68 1.07
N GLY A 510 -13.54 9.75 0.43
CA GLY A 510 -12.30 10.43 0.82
C GLY A 510 -12.35 10.90 2.28
N SER A 511 -11.47 10.38 3.13
CA SER A 511 -11.25 10.87 4.50
C SER A 511 -10.08 11.83 4.54
N GLU A 512 -10.12 12.77 5.48
CA GLU A 512 -8.91 13.45 5.94
C GLU A 512 -7.97 12.38 6.52
N ALA A 513 -6.78 12.22 5.93
CA ALA A 513 -5.78 11.31 6.47
C ALA A 513 -5.21 11.91 7.76
N HIS A 514 -5.36 11.22 8.88
CA HIS A 514 -4.73 11.62 10.13
C HIS A 514 -3.20 11.49 10.02
N THR A 515 -2.49 12.57 10.34
CA THR A 515 -1.03 12.59 10.48
C THR A 515 -0.59 11.68 11.62
N ALA A 516 0.38 10.80 11.35
CA ALA A 516 0.97 9.90 12.33
C ALA A 516 1.57 10.65 13.54
N GLY A 517 1.54 9.98 14.70
CA GLY A 517 1.88 10.51 16.02
C GLY A 517 3.35 10.92 16.23
N ALA A 518 3.62 11.37 17.46
CA ALA A 518 4.87 12.00 17.90
C ALA A 518 6.13 11.26 17.43
N SER A 519 6.84 11.86 16.47
CA SER A 519 8.15 11.42 16.02
C SER A 519 9.24 12.04 16.92
N LEU A 520 10.34 11.31 17.13
CA LEU A 520 11.56 11.88 17.71
C LEU A 520 11.96 13.14 16.93
N THR A 521 12.44 14.16 17.63
CA THR A 521 12.95 15.36 16.94
C THR A 521 14.09 14.96 16.00
N VAL A 522 14.10 15.48 14.77
CA VAL A 522 15.14 15.20 13.75
C VAL A 522 16.57 15.34 14.31
N ASP A 523 16.81 16.30 15.22
CA ASP A 523 18.12 16.49 15.86
C ASP A 523 18.53 15.33 16.80
N ALA A 524 17.58 14.63 17.41
CA ALA A 524 17.83 13.45 18.24
C ALA A 524 18.26 12.28 17.37
N VAL A 525 17.54 12.03 16.28
CA VAL A 525 17.88 11.03 15.25
C VAL A 525 19.27 11.32 14.67
N GLU A 526 19.55 12.58 14.31
CA GLU A 526 20.85 13.00 13.78
C GLU A 526 22.00 12.67 14.75
N SER A 527 21.80 12.92 16.04
CA SER A 527 22.78 12.64 17.09
C SER A 527 23.01 11.13 17.25
N GLU A 528 21.96 10.33 17.15
CA GLU A 528 22.04 8.88 17.24
C GLU A 528 22.77 8.27 16.04
N VAL A 529 22.39 8.67 14.82
CA VAL A 529 23.07 8.24 13.58
C VAL A 529 24.56 8.60 13.64
N TRP A 530 24.91 9.79 14.13
CA TRP A 530 26.32 10.18 14.29
C TRP A 530 27.08 9.25 15.24
N ASN A 531 26.48 8.88 16.37
CA ASN A 531 27.09 7.93 17.32
C ASN A 531 27.32 6.57 16.65
N MET A 532 26.34 6.08 15.88
CA MET A 532 26.47 4.83 15.15
C MET A 532 27.58 4.89 14.08
N ILE A 533 27.73 6.01 13.36
CA ILE A 533 28.83 6.25 12.42
C ILE A 533 30.19 6.16 13.13
N ALA A 534 30.32 6.83 14.29
CA ALA A 534 31.55 6.82 15.07
C ALA A 534 31.90 5.41 15.55
N GLU A 535 30.92 4.63 15.99
CA GLU A 535 31.10 3.23 16.37
C GLU A 535 31.48 2.34 15.19
N HIS A 536 30.80 2.48 14.05
CA HIS A 536 31.12 1.73 12.84
C HIS A 536 32.59 1.95 12.44
N ARG A 537 33.05 3.21 12.41
CA ARG A 537 34.44 3.56 12.11
C ARG A 537 35.43 2.96 13.11
N LYS A 538 35.09 2.98 14.40
CA LYS A 538 35.91 2.37 15.46
C LYS A 538 36.11 0.87 15.23
N ARG A 539 35.08 0.16 14.76
CA ARG A 539 35.14 -1.28 14.48
C ARG A 539 35.96 -1.60 13.24
N GLU A 540 35.88 -0.75 12.22
CA GLU A 540 36.70 -0.84 11.01
C GLU A 540 38.16 -0.40 11.24
N GLY A 541 38.54 -0.07 12.48
CA GLY A 541 39.90 0.35 12.83
C GLY A 541 40.29 1.71 12.23
N LEU A 542 39.31 2.53 11.85
CA LEU A 542 39.54 3.84 11.25
C LEU A 542 39.80 4.91 12.32
N PRO A 543 40.59 5.94 12.01
CA PRO A 543 40.83 7.03 12.95
C PRO A 543 39.52 7.78 13.28
N PRO A 544 39.40 8.31 14.51
CA PRO A 544 38.25 9.13 14.89
C PRO A 544 38.16 10.37 14.01
N VAL A 545 36.94 10.78 13.69
CA VAL A 545 36.63 11.93 12.84
C VAL A 545 36.03 13.04 13.69
N VAL A 546 36.36 14.29 13.34
CA VAL A 546 35.78 15.46 13.99
C VAL A 546 34.35 15.68 13.48
N HIS A 547 33.38 15.68 14.39
CA HIS A 547 32.01 16.11 14.10
C HIS A 547 31.97 17.64 13.93
N ASP A 548 31.81 18.09 12.70
CA ASP A 548 31.81 19.51 12.37
C ASP A 548 30.40 20.12 12.42
N LYS A 549 30.01 20.61 13.61
CA LYS A 549 28.70 21.24 13.82
C LYS A 549 28.49 22.50 12.98
N GLN A 550 29.55 23.24 12.66
CA GLN A 550 29.43 24.44 11.81
C GLN A 550 29.13 24.03 10.37
N LEU A 551 29.76 22.98 9.88
CA LEU A 551 29.48 22.44 8.55
C LEU A 551 28.03 21.95 8.49
N GLY A 552 27.55 21.21 9.51
CA GLY A 552 26.15 20.77 9.61
C GLY A 552 25.14 21.93 9.51
N ARG A 553 25.44 23.08 10.12
CA ARG A 553 24.59 24.28 9.98
C ARG A 553 24.52 24.78 8.52
N VAL A 554 25.65 24.82 7.82
CA VAL A 554 25.70 25.23 6.40
C VAL A 554 24.92 24.24 5.52
N LEU A 555 25.03 22.94 5.79
CA LEU A 555 24.31 21.87 5.07
C LEU A 555 22.79 22.03 5.12
N SER A 556 22.25 22.68 6.16
CA SER A 556 20.80 22.91 6.29
C SER A 556 20.23 23.66 5.08
N SER A 557 20.95 24.65 4.54
CA SER A 557 20.52 25.37 3.33
C SER A 557 20.51 24.50 2.08
N GLY A 558 21.41 23.52 1.99
CA GLY A 558 21.42 22.53 0.92
C GLY A 558 20.21 21.61 0.97
N LEU A 559 19.81 21.16 2.17
CA LEU A 559 18.62 20.33 2.36
C LEU A 559 17.33 21.06 1.95
N VAL A 560 17.19 22.34 2.29
CA VAL A 560 16.07 23.17 1.80
C VAL A 560 16.08 23.24 0.27
N ALA A 561 17.27 23.40 -0.32
CA ALA A 561 17.39 23.48 -1.77
C ALA A 561 17.00 22.18 -2.47
N TYR A 562 17.38 21.02 -1.92
CA TYR A 562 17.01 19.71 -2.48
C TYR A 562 15.51 19.46 -2.43
N GLU A 563 14.85 19.77 -1.31
CA GLU A 563 13.39 19.59 -1.23
C GLU A 563 12.65 20.58 -2.14
N HIS A 564 13.18 21.79 -2.29
CA HIS A 564 12.64 22.74 -3.26
C HIS A 564 12.75 22.21 -4.69
N GLU A 565 13.93 21.74 -5.09
CA GLU A 565 14.10 21.15 -6.41
C GLU A 565 13.18 19.94 -6.63
N ALA A 566 12.95 19.13 -5.60
CA ALA A 566 12.03 17.99 -5.68
C ALA A 566 10.54 18.39 -5.80
N LEU A 567 10.12 19.50 -5.18
CA LEU A 567 8.75 20.02 -5.27
C LEU A 567 8.48 20.72 -6.60
N TRP A 568 9.39 21.59 -7.02
CA TRP A 568 9.16 22.52 -8.13
C TRP A 568 9.90 22.14 -9.42
N GLY A 569 10.76 21.13 -9.40
CA GLY A 569 11.57 20.72 -10.55
C GLY A 569 12.61 21.75 -10.98
N VAL A 570 12.81 22.81 -10.20
CA VAL A 570 13.75 23.90 -10.48
C VAL A 570 14.69 24.14 -9.31
N ALA A 571 15.93 24.49 -9.63
CA ALA A 571 16.95 24.77 -8.64
C ALA A 571 16.50 25.86 -7.66
N ALA A 572 16.73 25.63 -6.38
CA ALA A 572 16.29 26.55 -5.35
C ALA A 572 16.97 27.92 -5.48
N PRO A 573 16.22 29.02 -5.28
CA PRO A 573 16.79 30.35 -5.26
C PRO A 573 17.81 30.47 -4.11
N GLY A 574 18.95 31.10 -4.38
CA GLY A 574 19.98 31.35 -3.36
C GLY A 574 21.01 30.23 -3.17
N SER A 575 21.07 29.23 -4.05
CA SER A 575 22.11 28.18 -4.05
C SER A 575 23.55 28.73 -4.06
N ALA A 576 23.76 29.93 -4.61
CA ALA A 576 25.04 30.64 -4.58
C ALA A 576 25.53 30.95 -3.16
N PHE A 577 24.64 31.25 -2.21
CA PHE A 577 25.01 31.51 -0.81
C PHE A 577 25.53 30.26 -0.13
N PHE A 578 24.92 29.10 -0.42
CA PHE A 578 25.41 27.81 0.06
C PHE A 578 26.82 27.51 -0.50
N GLN A 579 27.03 27.72 -1.80
CA GLN A 579 28.33 27.51 -2.44
C GLN A 579 29.42 28.43 -1.85
N ASP A 580 29.10 29.70 -1.61
CA ASP A 580 30.04 30.65 -1.00
C ASP A 580 30.37 30.26 0.46
N ALA A 581 29.36 29.88 1.25
CA ALA A 581 29.55 29.39 2.61
C ALA A 581 30.46 28.16 2.66
N VAL A 582 30.24 27.17 1.77
CA VAL A 582 31.10 25.98 1.66
C VAL A 582 32.51 26.37 1.26
N ARG A 583 32.70 27.25 0.25
CA ARG A 583 34.03 27.70 -0.19
C ARG A 583 34.82 28.37 0.93
N ARG A 584 34.17 29.18 1.77
CA ARG A 584 34.82 29.82 2.94
C ARG A 584 35.20 28.82 4.04
N MET A 585 34.52 27.69 4.11
CA MET A 585 34.78 26.65 5.11
C MET A 585 35.86 25.66 4.72
N VAL A 586 36.17 25.54 3.43
CA VAL A 586 37.14 24.57 2.90
C VAL A 586 38.52 25.23 2.81
N PRO A 587 39.49 24.84 3.66
CA PRO A 587 40.86 25.34 3.58
C PRO A 587 41.55 24.94 2.27
N ASP A 588 42.56 25.73 1.90
CA ASP A 588 43.38 25.45 0.72
C ASP A 588 43.98 24.04 0.76
N GLY A 589 43.81 23.32 -0.36
CA GLY A 589 44.33 21.96 -0.52
C GLY A 589 43.45 20.84 0.01
N LEU A 590 42.34 21.16 0.68
CA LEU A 590 41.28 20.20 1.03
C LEU A 590 40.16 20.22 -0.01
N CYS A 591 39.34 19.17 -0.01
CA CYS A 591 38.18 19.03 -0.88
C CYS A 591 36.92 18.83 -0.03
N PHE A 592 35.82 19.46 -0.45
CA PHE A 592 34.49 19.19 0.06
C PHE A 592 33.80 18.14 -0.80
N THR A 593 33.23 17.15 -0.15
CA THR A 593 32.39 16.11 -0.78
C THR A 593 31.11 16.00 0.03
N ALA A 594 29.96 15.92 -0.65
CA ALA A 594 28.68 15.74 0.01
C ALA A 594 27.80 14.81 -0.82
N THR A 595 26.99 14.01 -0.12
CA THR A 595 26.07 13.04 -0.71
C THR A 595 24.68 13.25 -0.12
N PRO A 596 23.71 13.79 -0.88
CA PRO A 596 22.33 13.85 -0.47
C PRO A 596 21.64 12.50 -0.67
N MET A 597 20.72 12.15 0.23
CA MET A 597 19.83 10.99 0.11
C MET A 597 18.44 11.39 0.58
N ASN A 598 17.40 10.88 -0.10
CA ASN A 598 16.02 11.02 0.34
C ASN A 598 15.50 9.65 0.78
N LEU A 599 14.98 9.56 1.99
CA LEU A 599 14.55 8.32 2.64
C LEU A 599 13.09 8.45 3.08
N ALA A 600 12.39 7.32 3.14
CA ALA A 600 11.01 7.24 3.61
C ALA A 600 10.88 7.16 5.15
N SER A 601 12.01 7.00 5.86
CA SER A 601 12.05 6.79 7.31
C SER A 601 13.17 7.62 7.95
N ALA A 602 12.88 8.16 9.14
CA ALA A 602 13.84 8.85 10.00
C ALA A 602 14.43 7.90 11.07
N GLU A 603 14.36 6.58 10.86
CA GLU A 603 14.89 5.62 11.80
C GLU A 603 16.45 5.57 11.72
N PRO A 604 17.17 5.71 12.85
CA PRO A 604 18.64 5.81 12.84
C PRO A 604 19.36 4.65 12.12
N CYS A 605 18.91 3.41 12.31
CA CYS A 605 19.52 2.24 11.69
C CYS A 605 19.24 2.17 10.19
N ALA A 606 18.03 2.54 9.76
CA ALA A 606 17.63 2.69 8.37
C ALA A 606 18.54 3.70 7.67
N VAL A 607 18.74 4.86 8.31
CA VAL A 607 19.59 5.93 7.80
C VAL A 607 21.03 5.43 7.66
N LEU A 608 21.61 4.80 8.69
CA LEU A 608 22.97 4.27 8.60
C LEU A 608 23.09 3.19 7.51
N THR A 609 22.13 2.28 7.43
CA THR A 609 22.11 1.21 6.42
C THR A 609 22.08 1.80 5.01
N ALA A 610 21.26 2.83 4.79
CA ALA A 610 21.21 3.54 3.52
C ALA A 610 22.56 4.23 3.20
N LEU A 611 23.18 4.89 4.18
CA LEU A 611 24.49 5.52 4.01
C LEU A 611 25.60 4.51 3.66
N LEU A 612 25.59 3.32 4.28
CA LEU A 612 26.56 2.26 4.00
C LEU A 612 26.32 1.60 2.64
N ALA A 613 25.06 1.48 2.22
CA ALA A 613 24.69 0.96 0.91
C ALA A 613 25.03 1.93 -0.23
N HIS A 614 25.02 3.24 0.02
CA HIS A 614 25.30 4.24 -0.99
C HIS A 614 26.81 4.39 -1.27
N PRO A 615 27.30 4.13 -2.49
CA PRO A 615 28.73 4.05 -2.79
C PRO A 615 29.54 5.30 -2.38
N ALA A 616 29.00 6.50 -2.63
CA ALA A 616 29.68 7.74 -2.30
C ALA A 616 29.74 7.98 -0.77
N ALA A 617 28.66 7.67 -0.04
CA ALA A 617 28.60 7.87 1.40
C ALA A 617 29.47 6.82 2.11
N SER A 618 29.39 5.56 1.70
CA SER A 618 30.27 4.48 2.14
C SER A 618 31.75 4.83 1.96
N SER A 619 32.14 5.36 0.80
CA SER A 619 33.52 5.82 0.56
C SER A 619 33.95 6.94 1.52
N MET A 620 33.06 7.89 1.84
CA MET A 620 33.33 8.94 2.83
C MET A 620 33.48 8.35 4.24
N LEU A 621 32.59 7.43 4.62
CA LEU A 621 32.61 6.75 5.92
C LEU A 621 33.84 5.86 6.11
N SER A 622 34.39 5.29 5.04
CA SER A 622 35.61 4.47 5.06
C SER A 622 36.91 5.27 4.90
N ASN A 623 36.86 6.60 4.80
CA ASN A 623 38.06 7.41 4.55
C ASN A 623 39.06 7.35 5.73
N PRO A 624 40.31 6.91 5.51
CA PRO A 624 41.32 6.79 6.55
C PRO A 624 42.16 8.06 6.76
N SER A 625 41.92 9.13 5.99
CA SER A 625 42.73 10.35 6.06
C SER A 625 42.64 10.98 7.46
N PRO A 626 43.77 11.13 8.18
CA PRO A 626 43.79 11.85 9.44
C PRO A 626 43.41 13.32 9.21
N GLY A 627 42.70 13.92 10.16
CA GLY A 627 42.21 15.30 10.05
C GLY A 627 40.96 15.48 9.18
N THR A 628 40.33 14.39 8.73
CA THR A 628 39.02 14.46 8.07
C THR A 628 37.98 15.06 9.03
N ARG A 629 37.22 16.04 8.54
CA ARG A 629 36.05 16.62 9.22
C ARG A 629 34.80 16.09 8.53
N MET A 630 33.81 15.63 9.29
CA MET A 630 32.53 15.18 8.72
C MET A 630 31.37 15.84 9.45
N ALA A 631 30.28 16.01 8.72
CA ALA A 631 29.01 16.44 9.27
C ALA A 631 27.90 15.63 8.61
N ILE A 632 26.88 15.33 9.39
CA ILE A 632 25.58 14.85 8.91
C ILE A 632 24.56 15.92 9.24
N ARG A 633 23.62 16.16 8.33
CA ARG A 633 22.45 16.99 8.61
C ARG A 633 21.21 16.32 8.07
N MET A 634 20.13 16.38 8.82
CA MET A 634 18.84 15.81 8.43
C MET A 634 17.74 16.86 8.36
N ARG A 635 16.76 16.64 7.48
CA ARG A 635 15.51 17.42 7.37
C ARG A 635 14.37 16.45 7.11
N GLN A 636 13.24 16.68 7.77
CA GLN A 636 12.02 15.90 7.60
C GLN A 636 10.88 16.81 7.17
N ASP A 637 10.21 16.44 6.09
CA ASP A 637 9.00 17.09 5.57
C ASP A 637 7.87 16.05 5.48
N THR A 638 6.67 16.39 5.93
CA THR A 638 5.52 15.45 5.98
C THR A 638 4.42 15.88 5.03
N TYR A 639 3.99 14.94 4.19
CA TYR A 639 2.95 15.07 3.17
C TYR A 639 1.82 14.08 3.50
N GLY A 640 0.93 14.48 4.41
CA GLY A 640 -0.10 13.58 4.94
C GLY A 640 0.52 12.40 5.70
N PRO A 641 0.22 11.14 5.34
CA PRO A 641 0.84 9.96 5.96
C PRO A 641 2.26 9.68 5.45
N VAL A 642 2.69 10.37 4.39
CA VAL A 642 3.99 10.16 3.75
C VAL A 642 5.03 11.12 4.33
N THR A 643 6.24 10.62 4.58
CA THR A 643 7.35 11.44 5.10
C THR A 643 8.52 11.41 4.13
N SER A 644 9.11 12.56 3.88
CA SER A 644 10.35 12.74 3.16
C SER A 644 11.47 13.10 4.14
N VAL A 645 12.50 12.26 4.23
CA VAL A 645 13.65 12.49 5.11
C VAL A 645 14.89 12.71 4.24
N TRP A 646 15.34 13.94 4.14
CA TRP A 646 16.62 14.25 3.51
C TRP A 646 17.76 14.07 4.50
N VAL A 647 18.79 13.36 4.06
CA VAL A 647 20.06 13.17 4.77
C VAL A 647 21.18 13.68 3.90
N LEU A 648 21.99 14.60 4.43
CA LEU A 648 23.17 15.11 3.75
C LEU A 648 24.42 14.78 4.57
N LEU A 649 25.16 13.79 4.10
CA LEU A 649 26.48 13.46 4.65
C LEU A 649 27.54 14.27 3.90
N ALA A 650 28.39 14.99 4.63
CA ALA A 650 29.49 15.76 4.07
C ALA A 650 30.83 15.43 4.72
N SER A 651 31.91 15.55 3.94
CA SER A 651 33.28 15.41 4.43
C SER A 651 34.21 16.45 3.81
N ILE A 652 35.09 17.00 4.64
CA ILE A 652 36.22 17.83 4.23
C ILE A 652 37.49 17.02 4.50
N SER A 653 38.21 16.67 3.45
CA SER A 653 39.42 15.84 3.55
C SER A 653 40.46 16.20 2.48
N ALA A 654 41.69 15.72 2.67
CA ALA A 654 42.76 15.93 1.70
C ALA A 654 42.47 15.16 0.40
N THR A 655 42.76 15.76 -0.75
CA THR A 655 42.58 15.10 -2.05
C THR A 655 43.48 13.87 -2.18
N GLN A 656 42.90 12.70 -2.52
CA GLN A 656 43.67 11.46 -2.70
C GLN A 656 44.81 11.59 -3.74
N ASN A 657 44.67 12.50 -4.72
CA ASN A 657 45.70 12.80 -5.72
C ASN A 657 46.93 13.55 -5.17
N LYS A 658 46.81 14.31 -4.07
CA LYS A 658 47.96 14.95 -3.40
C LYS A 658 48.63 14.01 -2.40
N ALA A 659 47.88 13.16 -1.71
CA ALA A 659 48.42 12.18 -0.77
C ALA A 659 49.43 11.23 -1.46
N ARG A 660 49.18 10.84 -2.72
CA ARG A 660 50.11 10.01 -3.52
C ARG A 660 51.38 10.75 -3.98
N LYS A 661 51.34 12.09 -4.10
CA LYS A 661 52.52 12.93 -4.40
C LYS A 661 53.35 13.22 -3.15
N VAL A 662 52.72 13.39 -1.98
CA VAL A 662 53.42 13.58 -0.70
C VAL A 662 54.12 12.29 -0.27
N ARG A 663 53.48 11.12 -0.46
CA ARG A 663 54.07 9.79 -0.20
C ARG A 663 55.15 9.35 -1.21
N LYS A 664 55.36 10.12 -2.29
CA LYS A 664 56.48 9.96 -3.22
C LYS A 664 57.62 10.96 -2.96
N LYS A 665 57.41 11.93 -2.05
CA LYS A 665 58.37 12.96 -1.67
C LYS A 665 58.93 12.78 -0.25
N ALA A 666 58.26 11.97 0.57
CA ALA A 666 58.82 11.34 1.77
C ALA A 666 59.26 9.92 1.38
#